data_AF-A0A2S6GV44-F1
#
_entry.id   AF-A0A2S6GV44-F1
#
_cell.length_a   1.000
_cell.length_b   1.000
_cell.length_c   1.000
_cell.angle_alpha   90.00
_cell.angle_beta   90.00
_cell.angle_gamma   90.00
#
_symmetry.space_group_name_H-M   'P 1'
#
loop_
_entity.id
_entity.type
_entity.pdbx_description
1 polymer ?
#
loop_
_entity_poly.entity_id
_entity_poly.type
_entity_poly.pdbx_seq_one_letter_code
_entity_poly.pdbx_strand_id
1 'polypeptide(L)'
;MDDLALRNSAEERLRALAGPEARLRDDQWTAIRALVSGRSRALVVQRTGWGKSAVYFVATALLRARGEGPTVIVSPLLALMRNQVEAAARAGVRAATINSSNPEDWTRVHDAVADGEVDVLLVSPERLNNPDFRDAVLPQLTASAGMLVVDEAHCISDWGHDFRPDYRRLRTLLGELPEDVPVLATTATANDRVVHDVSQQLDLGTGKALVLRGPLDRESLRLGVLRLPTAKARLAWLAENLDKFTGSGIIYTLTVAAAEELASFLRDRGYAVAAYTGRTEQADRLRAEDDLLANRVKALVATSALGMGFDKPDLGFVMHVGAPQSPISYYQQIGRAGRGVRRADVVLLPGTEDKDIWSYFASLAFPREPAVREVLAALADAGRALSTQALEPLVDLSRGRLEMVLKVLDVDGAVRRVRGGWESTGAPWEYDGARYGRIAQARQAEQQAILEYQETTGCRMEFLLRQLDDPHAAPCGRCDNCTGERWSAEVSEAGVAAAEERLRRPGVEITPKKQWPTGMAALGVPLSGRISADRAAEPGRALGRLTDIGWGNRLREVFAGPDEVVPEEVVNACVQVLATWGWSERPSGVVTVGSTTRPRLVSSFGERIATIGRLPWLGTVESRSSAPQANSAQRLSWLWKSLAVPEEVAEQVRSATGPVLLIDDRVDTGWTMTVAAARLRDAGAKEVLPFALATTT
;
A
#
# COMPACT_ATOMS: atom_id res chain seq x y z
N MET A 1 -3.63 10.27 45.67
CA MET A 1 -3.36 8.83 45.76
C MET A 1 -1.86 8.67 45.90
N ASP A 2 -1.38 7.89 46.86
CA ASP A 2 0.05 7.56 46.98
C ASP A 2 0.52 6.82 45.71
N ASP A 3 1.77 7.03 45.28
CA ASP A 3 2.35 6.44 44.05
C ASP A 3 2.32 4.91 44.11
N LEU A 4 2.47 4.32 45.30
CA LEU A 4 2.36 2.88 45.51
C LEU A 4 0.93 2.37 45.28
N ALA A 5 -0.08 3.08 45.79
CA ALA A 5 -1.48 2.74 45.58
C ALA A 5 -1.88 2.87 44.10
N LEU A 6 -1.35 3.88 43.41
CA LEU A 6 -1.54 4.05 41.98
C LEU A 6 -0.90 2.91 41.18
N ARG A 7 0.32 2.49 41.54
CA ARG A 7 1.00 1.36 40.89
C ARG A 7 0.22 0.06 41.08
N ASN A 8 -0.26 -0.21 42.29
CA ASN A 8 -1.08 -1.40 42.57
C ASN A 8 -2.37 -1.42 41.73
N SER A 9 -3.05 -0.28 41.63
CA SER A 9 -4.24 -0.13 40.78
C SER A 9 -3.92 -0.35 39.31
N ALA A 10 -2.78 0.18 38.84
CA ALA A 10 -2.32 0.01 37.47
C ALA A 10 -2.01 -1.47 37.14
N GLU A 11 -1.38 -2.20 38.07
CA GLU A 11 -1.11 -3.63 37.90
C GLU A 11 -2.39 -4.47 37.89
N GLU A 12 -3.39 -4.14 38.71
CA GLU A 12 -4.69 -4.81 38.69
C GLU A 12 -5.36 -4.69 37.30
N ARG A 13 -5.37 -3.48 36.73
CA ARG A 13 -5.87 -3.24 35.38
C ARG A 13 -5.06 -3.97 34.31
N LEU A 14 -3.73 -4.03 34.45
CA LEU A 14 -2.88 -4.80 33.54
C LEU A 14 -3.21 -6.29 33.59
N ARG A 15 -3.46 -6.86 34.78
CA ARG A 15 -3.80 -8.29 34.93
C ARG A 15 -5.12 -8.65 34.26
N ALA A 16 -6.10 -7.74 34.28
CA ALA A 16 -7.33 -7.92 33.52
C ALA A 16 -7.08 -7.99 32.00
N LEU A 17 -6.16 -7.16 31.48
CA LEU A 17 -5.83 -7.10 30.06
C LEU A 17 -4.93 -8.25 29.57
N ALA A 18 -3.91 -8.61 30.36
CA ALA A 18 -2.80 -9.46 29.93
C ALA A 18 -2.66 -10.77 30.73
N GLY A 19 -3.55 -11.02 31.69
CA GLY A 19 -3.58 -12.24 32.51
C GLY A 19 -3.05 -12.04 33.94
N PRO A 20 -3.35 -12.99 34.85
CA PRO A 20 -3.12 -12.84 36.30
C PRO A 20 -1.63 -12.66 36.69
N GLU A 21 -0.73 -13.23 35.90
CA GLU A 21 0.73 -13.15 36.13
C GLU A 21 1.36 -11.87 35.58
N ALA A 22 0.59 -11.02 34.89
CA ALA A 22 1.12 -9.79 34.31
C ALA A 22 1.67 -8.86 35.40
N ARG A 23 2.83 -8.25 35.09
CA ARG A 23 3.51 -7.24 35.92
C ARG A 23 3.91 -6.08 35.03
N LEU A 24 3.81 -4.86 35.58
CA LEU A 24 4.23 -3.67 34.88
C LEU A 24 5.76 -3.66 34.75
N ARG A 25 6.23 -3.42 33.53
CA ARG A 25 7.64 -3.08 33.29
C ARG A 25 7.91 -1.66 33.82
N ASP A 26 9.16 -1.36 34.18
CA ASP A 26 9.51 -0.06 34.76
C ASP A 26 9.19 1.11 33.81
N ASP A 27 9.47 0.96 32.52
CA ASP A 27 9.11 1.96 31.51
C ASP A 27 7.58 2.07 31.30
N GLN A 28 6.81 0.99 31.45
CA GLN A 28 5.34 1.06 31.41
C GLN A 28 4.82 1.86 32.59
N TRP A 29 5.35 1.59 33.79
CA TRP A 29 4.98 2.35 34.99
C TRP A 29 5.38 3.82 34.88
N THR A 30 6.60 4.11 34.41
CA THR A 30 7.09 5.47 34.21
C THR A 30 6.18 6.26 33.28
N ALA A 31 5.76 5.66 32.15
CA ALA A 31 4.80 6.27 31.24
C ALA A 31 3.43 6.50 31.90
N ILE A 32 2.86 5.49 32.55
CA ILE A 32 1.54 5.58 33.20
C ILE A 32 1.55 6.67 34.28
N ARG A 33 2.58 6.71 35.13
CA ARG A 33 2.73 7.71 36.20
C ARG A 33 2.85 9.12 35.62
N ALA A 34 3.64 9.30 34.57
CA ALA A 34 3.79 10.61 33.90
C ALA A 34 2.46 11.10 33.31
N LEU A 35 1.67 10.22 32.69
CA LEU A 35 0.36 10.57 32.11
C LEU A 35 -0.68 10.85 33.20
N VAL A 36 -0.80 9.96 34.20
CA VAL A 36 -1.91 9.97 35.14
C VAL A 36 -1.68 10.91 36.33
N SER A 37 -0.47 10.97 36.87
CA SER A 37 -0.14 11.88 37.99
C SER A 37 0.51 13.17 37.50
N GLY A 38 1.40 13.07 36.52
CA GLY A 38 2.15 14.21 36.00
C GLY A 38 1.46 15.01 34.91
N ARG A 39 0.32 14.53 34.37
CA ARG A 39 -0.40 15.12 33.22
C ARG A 39 0.53 15.47 32.05
N SER A 40 1.58 14.66 31.88
CA SER A 40 2.68 14.99 30.98
C SER A 40 2.39 14.55 29.54
N ARG A 41 3.16 15.12 28.61
CA ARG A 41 3.24 14.63 27.23
C ARG A 41 4.41 13.65 27.14
N ALA A 42 4.17 12.46 26.60
CA ALA A 42 5.16 11.38 26.55
C ALA A 42 5.25 10.75 25.16
N LEU A 43 6.47 10.45 24.72
CA LEU A 43 6.77 9.64 23.55
C LEU A 43 7.40 8.32 23.99
N VAL A 44 6.72 7.21 23.69
CA VAL A 44 7.18 5.85 24.02
C VAL A 44 7.62 5.15 22.74
N VAL A 45 8.94 4.94 22.63
CA VAL A 45 9.59 4.22 21.54
C VAL A 45 10.04 2.85 22.05
N GLN A 46 9.27 1.83 21.70
CA GLN A 46 9.48 0.47 22.22
C GLN A 46 9.17 -0.57 21.15
N ARG A 47 9.91 -1.68 21.14
CA ARG A 47 9.74 -2.77 20.16
C ARG A 47 8.29 -3.26 20.01
N THR A 48 8.00 -3.84 18.85
CA THR A 48 6.72 -4.53 18.60
C THR A 48 6.52 -5.65 19.63
N GLY A 49 5.28 -5.83 20.10
CA GLY A 49 4.96 -6.81 21.15
C GLY A 49 5.35 -6.41 22.58
N TRP A 50 5.93 -5.24 22.83
CA TRP A 50 6.30 -4.79 24.19
C TRP A 50 5.08 -4.51 25.11
N GLY A 51 3.89 -4.29 24.53
CA GLY A 51 2.69 -3.92 25.27
C GLY A 51 2.47 -2.41 25.37
N LYS A 52 2.73 -1.66 24.28
CA LYS A 52 2.48 -0.21 24.21
C LYS A 52 1.01 0.13 24.43
N SER A 53 0.11 -0.71 23.93
CA SER A 53 -1.33 -0.57 24.13
C SER A 53 -1.79 -0.71 25.57
N ALA A 54 -1.10 -1.54 26.36
CA ALA A 54 -1.39 -1.65 27.78
C ALA A 54 -1.17 -0.32 28.52
N VAL A 55 -0.19 0.50 28.09
CA VAL A 55 0.08 1.81 28.70
C VAL A 55 -1.14 2.72 28.59
N TYR A 56 -1.68 2.93 27.37
CA TYR A 56 -2.83 3.82 27.23
C TYR A 56 -4.12 3.24 27.81
N PHE A 57 -4.40 1.94 27.71
CA PHE A 57 -5.62 1.40 28.30
C PHE A 57 -5.62 1.45 29.83
N VAL A 58 -4.47 1.15 30.46
CA VAL A 58 -4.34 1.27 31.92
C VAL A 58 -4.42 2.73 32.35
N ALA A 59 -3.72 3.64 31.65
CA ALA A 59 -3.82 5.07 31.94
C ALA A 59 -5.25 5.60 31.78
N THR A 60 -5.96 5.18 30.72
CA THR A 60 -7.38 5.52 30.49
C THR A 60 -8.23 5.06 31.66
N ALA A 61 -8.16 3.79 32.06
CA ALA A 61 -8.96 3.26 33.15
C ALA A 61 -8.73 4.00 34.48
N LEU A 62 -7.48 4.42 34.74
CA LEU A 62 -7.14 5.19 35.95
C LEU A 62 -7.64 6.64 35.89
N LEU A 63 -7.56 7.30 34.73
CA LEU A 63 -8.09 8.65 34.53
C LEU A 63 -9.63 8.66 34.63
N ARG A 64 -10.29 7.70 33.99
CA ARG A 64 -11.75 7.53 34.07
C ARG A 64 -12.22 7.28 35.50
N ALA A 65 -11.50 6.49 36.28
CA ALA A 65 -11.78 6.28 37.71
C ALA A 65 -11.65 7.56 38.57
N ARG A 66 -10.96 8.60 38.07
CA ARG A 66 -10.84 9.91 38.70
C ARG A 66 -11.90 10.92 38.22
N GLY A 67 -12.81 10.50 37.35
CA GLY A 67 -13.84 11.38 36.78
C GLY A 67 -13.38 12.17 35.55
N GLU A 68 -12.22 11.85 34.99
CA GLU A 68 -11.74 12.46 33.74
C GLU A 68 -12.58 11.99 32.55
N GLY A 69 -12.59 12.77 31.48
CA GLY A 69 -13.31 12.41 30.27
C GLY A 69 -12.65 11.29 29.46
N PRO A 70 -13.21 10.96 28.28
CA PRO A 70 -12.74 9.86 27.45
C PRO A 70 -11.32 10.06 26.94
N THR A 71 -10.64 8.96 26.64
CA THR A 71 -9.38 8.98 25.89
C THR A 71 -9.66 8.95 24.40
N VAL A 72 -9.09 9.90 23.65
CA VAL A 72 -9.14 9.90 22.18
C VAL A 72 -7.89 9.21 21.64
N ILE A 73 -8.05 8.18 20.83
CA ILE A 73 -6.94 7.45 20.19
C ILE A 73 -6.97 7.71 18.69
N VAL A 74 -5.92 8.34 18.18
CA VAL A 74 -5.71 8.50 16.73
C VAL A 74 -4.84 7.35 16.23
N SER A 75 -5.39 6.53 15.32
CA SER A 75 -4.79 5.28 14.86
C SER A 75 -4.95 5.13 13.34
N PRO A 76 -3.89 4.75 12.59
CA PRO A 76 -3.86 4.91 11.13
C PRO A 76 -4.68 3.88 10.36
N LEU A 77 -5.07 2.76 10.97
CA LEU A 77 -5.62 1.61 10.25
C LEU A 77 -6.88 1.06 10.91
N LEU A 78 -7.93 0.85 10.12
CA LEU A 78 -9.19 0.27 10.58
C LEU A 78 -9.03 -1.14 11.18
N ALA A 79 -8.05 -1.91 10.70
CA ALA A 79 -7.74 -3.24 11.25
C ALA A 79 -7.11 -3.13 12.66
N LEU A 80 -6.22 -2.15 12.86
CA LEU A 80 -5.64 -1.86 14.18
C LEU A 80 -6.73 -1.40 15.16
N MET A 81 -7.65 -0.53 14.72
CA MET A 81 -8.75 -0.05 15.56
C MET A 81 -9.63 -1.20 16.06
N ARG A 82 -9.96 -2.19 15.22
CA ARG A 82 -10.74 -3.37 15.62
C ARG A 82 -10.06 -4.17 16.74
N ASN A 83 -8.77 -4.47 16.57
CA ASN A 83 -7.98 -5.18 17.58
C ASN A 83 -7.84 -4.36 18.87
N GLN A 84 -7.79 -3.03 18.77
CA GLN A 84 -7.80 -2.13 19.92
C GLN A 84 -9.15 -2.15 20.66
N VAL A 85 -10.30 -2.21 19.97
CA VAL A 85 -11.61 -2.33 20.62
C VAL A 85 -11.70 -3.63 21.43
N GLU A 86 -11.30 -4.76 20.84
CA GLU A 86 -11.30 -6.04 21.55
C GLU A 86 -10.35 -6.05 22.76
N ALA A 87 -9.17 -5.44 22.62
CA ALA A 87 -8.22 -5.30 23.72
C ALA A 87 -8.76 -4.38 24.83
N ALA A 88 -9.41 -3.27 24.47
CA ALA A 88 -10.04 -2.35 25.43
C ALA A 88 -11.13 -3.07 26.23
N ALA A 89 -11.98 -3.85 25.56
CA ALA A 89 -13.04 -4.62 26.22
C ALA A 89 -12.48 -5.59 27.28
N ARG A 90 -11.35 -6.28 26.99
CA ARG A 90 -10.65 -7.12 27.97
C ARG A 90 -10.09 -6.35 29.16
N ALA A 91 -9.70 -5.09 28.97
CA ALA A 91 -9.28 -4.19 30.05
C ALA A 91 -10.46 -3.60 30.85
N GLY A 92 -11.71 -3.95 30.52
CA GLY A 92 -12.91 -3.35 31.13
C GLY A 92 -13.15 -1.91 30.68
N VAL A 93 -12.61 -1.51 29.53
CA VAL A 93 -12.70 -0.16 28.97
C VAL A 93 -13.68 -0.18 27.80
N ARG A 94 -14.71 0.68 27.84
CA ARG A 94 -15.71 0.78 26.76
C ARG A 94 -15.16 1.63 25.62
N ALA A 95 -14.79 0.98 24.53
CA ALA A 95 -14.28 1.62 23.33
C ALA A 95 -15.34 1.75 22.23
N ALA A 96 -15.38 2.92 21.58
CA ALA A 96 -16.17 3.19 20.39
C ALA A 96 -15.26 3.68 19.26
N THR A 97 -15.71 3.52 18.00
CA THR A 97 -14.95 3.97 16.83
C THR A 97 -15.77 4.95 16.00
N ILE A 98 -15.14 6.00 15.49
CA ILE A 98 -15.71 6.86 14.45
C ILE A 98 -14.81 6.77 13.23
N ASN A 99 -15.34 6.19 12.15
CA ASN A 99 -14.60 6.02 10.90
C ASN A 99 -15.51 6.04 9.67
N SER A 100 -14.93 5.89 8.48
CA SER A 100 -15.67 5.94 7.22
C SER A 100 -16.64 4.79 6.97
N SER A 101 -16.56 3.72 7.74
CA SER A 101 -17.40 2.53 7.55
C SER A 101 -18.64 2.48 8.45
N ASN A 102 -18.80 3.42 9.40
CA ASN A 102 -19.93 3.41 10.35
C ASN A 102 -20.65 4.77 10.52
N PRO A 103 -20.96 5.51 9.44
CA PRO A 103 -21.57 6.84 9.55
C PRO A 103 -22.92 6.87 10.29
N GLU A 104 -23.69 5.78 10.19
CA GLU A 104 -25.02 5.65 10.83
C GLU A 104 -24.94 5.59 12.36
N ASP A 105 -23.81 5.14 12.90
CA ASP A 105 -23.60 5.02 14.35
C ASP A 105 -23.17 6.33 15.01
N TRP A 106 -22.79 7.36 14.24
CA TRP A 106 -22.06 8.51 14.78
C TRP A 106 -22.86 9.30 15.81
N THR A 107 -24.13 9.60 15.53
CA THR A 107 -24.99 10.33 16.48
C THR A 107 -25.08 9.56 17.80
N ARG A 108 -25.32 8.25 17.74
CA ARG A 108 -25.36 7.38 18.91
C ARG A 108 -24.04 7.37 19.68
N VAL A 109 -22.90 7.30 18.97
CA VAL A 109 -21.57 7.34 19.60
C VAL A 109 -21.31 8.71 20.24
N HIS A 110 -21.76 9.81 19.63
CA HIS A 110 -21.62 11.15 20.21
C HIS A 110 -22.45 11.29 21.48
N ASP A 111 -23.71 10.86 21.46
CA ASP A 111 -24.58 10.90 22.64
C ASP A 111 -23.97 10.07 23.77
N ALA A 112 -23.47 8.86 23.48
CA ALA A 112 -22.78 8.01 24.45
C ALA A 112 -21.48 8.63 24.99
N VAL A 113 -20.76 9.41 24.18
CA VAL A 113 -19.57 10.17 24.64
C VAL A 113 -20.01 11.31 25.57
N ALA A 114 -21.03 12.08 25.20
CA ALA A 114 -21.55 13.18 25.99
C ALA A 114 -22.11 12.71 27.34
N ASP A 115 -22.77 11.56 27.36
CA ASP A 115 -23.31 10.91 28.56
C ASP A 115 -22.23 10.23 29.42
N GLY A 116 -20.96 10.22 28.96
CA GLY A 116 -19.84 9.63 29.67
C GLY A 116 -19.84 8.10 29.67
N GLU A 117 -20.56 7.46 28.75
CA GLU A 117 -20.60 6.00 28.59
C GLU A 117 -19.39 5.45 27.82
N VAL A 118 -18.71 6.27 27.03
CA VAL A 118 -17.52 5.88 26.28
C VAL A 118 -16.26 6.24 27.05
N ASP A 119 -15.37 5.28 27.24
CA ASP A 119 -14.07 5.49 27.90
C ASP A 119 -12.95 5.77 26.89
N VAL A 120 -13.05 5.17 25.70
CA VAL A 120 -12.09 5.32 24.59
C VAL A 120 -12.83 5.61 23.28
N LEU A 121 -12.43 6.67 22.59
CA LEU A 121 -12.86 6.95 21.22
C LEU A 121 -11.71 6.78 20.24
N LEU A 122 -11.82 5.82 19.32
CA LEU A 122 -10.84 5.63 18.25
C LEU A 122 -11.25 6.40 16.99
N VAL A 123 -10.33 7.22 16.48
CA VAL A 123 -10.54 8.08 15.31
C VAL A 123 -9.43 7.81 14.28
N SER A 124 -9.80 7.71 13.00
CA SER A 124 -8.80 7.64 11.93
C SER A 124 -8.26 9.04 11.59
N PRO A 125 -6.97 9.20 11.24
CA PRO A 125 -6.39 10.49 10.88
C PRO A 125 -7.13 11.20 9.75
N GLU A 126 -7.61 10.45 8.75
CA GLU A 126 -8.34 10.99 7.60
C GLU A 126 -9.67 11.63 8.02
N ARG A 127 -10.25 11.20 9.16
CA ARG A 127 -11.48 11.80 9.71
C ARG A 127 -11.23 13.19 10.29
N LEU A 128 -10.02 13.48 10.76
CA LEU A 128 -9.63 14.84 11.16
C LEU A 128 -9.71 15.84 10.00
N ASN A 129 -9.75 15.35 8.75
CA ASN A 129 -9.90 16.17 7.54
C ASN A 129 -11.35 16.26 7.02
N ASN A 130 -12.30 15.57 7.65
CA ASN A 130 -13.70 15.71 7.27
C ASN A 130 -14.25 17.04 7.86
N PRO A 131 -14.82 17.95 7.03
CA PRO A 131 -15.27 19.25 7.52
C PRO A 131 -16.31 19.16 8.64
N ASP A 132 -17.29 18.27 8.52
CA ASP A 132 -18.35 18.12 9.53
C ASP A 132 -17.78 17.60 10.86
N PHE A 133 -16.88 16.61 10.81
CA PHE A 133 -16.20 16.10 12.00
C PHE A 133 -15.29 17.15 12.63
N ARG A 134 -14.47 17.83 11.82
CA ARG A 134 -13.53 18.85 12.29
C ARG A 134 -14.24 20.05 12.92
N ASP A 135 -15.31 20.53 12.30
CA ASP A 135 -15.94 21.80 12.70
C ASP A 135 -17.01 21.61 13.79
N ALA A 136 -17.66 20.44 13.87
CA ALA A 136 -18.72 20.19 14.84
C ALA A 136 -18.32 19.24 15.99
N VAL A 137 -17.49 18.24 15.73
CA VAL A 137 -17.23 17.13 16.67
C VAL A 137 -15.90 17.31 17.39
N LEU A 138 -14.84 17.64 16.66
CA LEU A 138 -13.49 17.77 17.22
C LEU A 138 -13.40 18.76 18.40
N PRO A 139 -14.03 19.95 18.36
CA PRO A 139 -13.98 20.89 19.48
C PRO A 139 -14.64 20.37 20.77
N GLN A 140 -15.72 19.59 20.63
CA GLN A 140 -16.40 18.99 21.78
C GLN A 140 -15.58 17.83 22.36
N LEU A 141 -14.96 17.03 21.49
CA LEU A 141 -14.06 15.94 21.87
C LEU A 141 -12.80 16.47 22.56
N THR A 142 -12.20 17.54 22.07
CA THR A 142 -11.00 18.13 22.69
C THR A 142 -11.31 18.76 24.04
N ALA A 143 -12.45 19.43 24.18
CA ALA A 143 -12.88 20.05 25.43
C ALA A 143 -13.17 19.03 26.54
N SER A 144 -13.59 17.82 26.18
CA SER A 144 -13.93 16.74 27.12
C SER A 144 -12.85 15.66 27.22
N ALA A 145 -11.77 15.70 26.43
CA ALA A 145 -10.76 14.64 26.42
C ALA A 145 -10.01 14.55 27.76
N GLY A 146 -10.00 13.36 28.36
CA GLY A 146 -9.17 13.07 29.53
C GLY A 146 -7.72 12.73 29.18
N MET A 147 -7.47 12.31 27.93
CA MET A 147 -6.14 12.02 27.37
C MET A 147 -6.21 11.94 25.84
N LEU A 148 -5.16 12.36 25.14
CA LEU A 148 -4.96 12.07 23.72
C LEU A 148 -3.88 11.01 23.54
N VAL A 149 -4.13 10.03 22.68
CA VAL A 149 -3.15 9.02 22.27
C VAL A 149 -2.95 9.11 20.77
N VAL A 150 -1.70 9.20 20.33
CA VAL A 150 -1.30 9.10 18.94
C VAL A 150 -0.54 7.80 18.74
N ASP A 151 -1.21 6.79 18.20
CA ASP A 151 -0.58 5.50 17.91
C ASP A 151 0.12 5.52 16.55
N GLU A 152 1.17 4.72 16.44
CA GLU A 152 2.08 4.68 15.30
C GLU A 152 2.60 6.09 14.92
N ALA A 153 3.04 6.84 15.93
CA ALA A 153 3.42 8.24 15.84
C ALA A 153 4.53 8.56 14.83
N HIS A 154 5.26 7.55 14.33
CA HIS A 154 6.18 7.74 13.21
C HIS A 154 5.47 8.25 11.93
N CYS A 155 4.15 8.03 11.78
CA CYS A 155 3.36 8.54 10.67
C CYS A 155 3.26 10.07 10.63
N ILE A 156 3.50 10.74 11.77
CA ILE A 156 3.52 12.20 11.91
C ILE A 156 4.72 12.81 11.16
N SER A 157 5.86 12.11 11.22
CA SER A 157 7.12 12.62 10.72
C SER A 157 7.24 12.38 9.22
N ASP A 158 7.67 13.38 8.46
CA ASP A 158 8.01 13.20 7.04
C ASP A 158 9.18 12.23 6.84
N TRP A 159 9.98 12.05 7.90
CA TRP A 159 11.10 11.12 7.96
C TRP A 159 10.68 9.70 8.35
N GLY A 160 9.42 9.52 8.71
CA GLY A 160 8.81 8.22 8.95
C GLY A 160 8.64 7.45 7.64
N HIS A 161 8.77 6.12 7.73
CA HIS A 161 8.66 5.24 6.57
C HIS A 161 7.22 5.08 6.05
N ASP A 162 6.21 5.45 6.85
CA ASP A 162 4.78 5.51 6.49
C ASP A 162 4.19 6.92 6.78
N PHE A 163 4.85 7.98 6.31
CA PHE A 163 4.35 9.35 6.48
C PHE A 163 2.93 9.53 5.92
N ARG A 164 2.07 10.19 6.69
CA ARG A 164 0.69 10.48 6.30
C ARG A 164 0.39 11.98 6.47
N PRO A 165 0.04 12.70 5.39
CA PRO A 165 -0.29 14.13 5.47
C PRO A 165 -1.34 14.47 6.52
N ASP A 166 -2.36 13.61 6.67
CA ASP A 166 -3.46 13.81 7.63
C ASP A 166 -2.97 13.87 9.10
N TYR A 167 -1.81 13.26 9.43
CA TYR A 167 -1.22 13.34 10.77
C TYR A 167 -0.62 14.71 11.11
N ARG A 168 -0.23 15.55 10.12
CA ARG A 168 0.28 16.89 10.43
C ARG A 168 -0.76 17.77 11.13
N ARG A 169 -2.06 17.51 10.88
CA ARG A 169 -3.16 18.18 11.59
C ARG A 169 -3.19 17.87 13.09
N LEU A 170 -2.54 16.79 13.53
CA LEU A 170 -2.39 16.52 14.96
C LEU A 170 -1.64 17.63 15.67
N ARG A 171 -0.71 18.33 15.01
CA ARG A 171 -0.04 19.49 15.62
C ARG A 171 -1.05 20.60 15.95
N THR A 172 -2.00 20.87 15.05
CA THR A 172 -3.09 21.83 15.30
C THR A 172 -3.96 21.35 16.46
N LEU A 173 -4.36 20.07 16.43
CA LEU A 173 -5.14 19.45 17.50
C LEU A 173 -4.44 19.58 18.87
N LEU A 174 -3.13 19.30 18.92
CA LEU A 174 -2.32 19.41 20.13
C LEU A 174 -2.25 20.84 20.67
N GLY A 175 -2.33 21.85 19.79
CA GLY A 175 -2.39 23.27 20.17
C GLY A 175 -3.76 23.72 20.66
N GLU A 176 -4.83 23.01 20.30
CA GLU A 176 -6.21 23.29 20.74
C GLU A 176 -6.59 22.52 22.00
N LEU A 177 -5.80 21.51 22.39
CA LEU A 177 -6.03 20.78 23.64
C LEU A 177 -5.76 21.68 24.87
N PRO A 178 -6.57 21.56 25.94
CA PRO A 178 -6.24 22.17 27.22
C PRO A 178 -4.85 21.73 27.72
N GLU A 179 -4.13 22.63 28.39
CA GLU A 179 -2.73 22.40 28.79
C GLU A 179 -2.54 21.20 29.73
N ASP A 180 -3.57 20.86 30.51
CA ASP A 180 -3.57 19.79 31.49
C ASP A 180 -3.99 18.42 30.93
N VAL A 181 -4.37 18.34 29.65
CA VAL A 181 -4.67 17.07 28.99
C VAL A 181 -3.37 16.32 28.66
N PRO A 182 -3.14 15.13 29.24
CA PRO A 182 -1.96 14.33 28.94
C PRO A 182 -2.01 13.82 27.49
N VAL A 183 -0.82 13.70 26.88
CA VAL A 183 -0.67 13.20 25.51
C VAL A 183 0.32 12.05 25.51
N LEU A 184 -0.07 10.92 24.92
CA LEU A 184 0.83 9.79 24.69
C LEU A 184 1.01 9.56 23.20
N ALA A 185 2.25 9.52 22.74
CA ALA A 185 2.61 9.01 21.43
C ALA A 185 3.33 7.67 21.55
N THR A 186 2.93 6.70 20.74
CA THR A 186 3.55 5.36 20.71
C THR A 186 4.08 5.02 19.34
N THR A 187 5.28 4.45 19.26
CA THR A 187 5.83 3.92 18.01
C THR A 187 6.82 2.79 18.30
N ALA A 188 6.95 1.85 17.35
CA ALA A 188 7.97 0.81 17.41
C ALA A 188 9.21 1.10 16.56
N THR A 189 9.08 1.99 15.60
CA THR A 189 10.04 2.19 14.52
C THR A 189 10.28 3.68 14.36
N ALA A 190 11.17 4.20 15.20
CA ALA A 190 11.62 5.58 15.15
C ALA A 190 13.12 5.63 15.42
N ASN A 191 13.86 6.15 14.45
CA ASN A 191 15.26 6.53 14.60
C ASN A 191 15.35 7.97 15.16
N ASP A 192 16.54 8.48 15.45
CA ASP A 192 16.70 9.70 16.23
C ASP A 192 16.04 10.93 15.58
N ARG A 193 16.12 11.03 14.25
CA ARG A 193 15.44 12.09 13.49
C ARG A 193 13.91 12.03 13.63
N VAL A 194 13.31 10.82 13.62
CA VAL A 194 11.86 10.65 13.79
C VAL A 194 11.47 10.93 15.24
N VAL A 195 12.27 10.47 16.22
CA VAL A 195 12.04 10.77 17.65
C VAL A 195 12.06 12.26 17.91
N HIS A 196 13.07 12.96 17.37
CA HIS A 196 13.20 14.40 17.49
C HIS A 196 12.01 15.13 16.86
N ASP A 197 11.68 14.84 15.60
CA ASP A 197 10.55 15.49 14.91
C ASP A 197 9.21 15.22 15.63
N VAL A 198 8.93 13.97 16.01
CA VAL A 198 7.70 13.62 16.74
C VAL A 198 7.65 14.33 18.09
N SER A 199 8.75 14.37 18.85
CA SER A 199 8.81 15.06 20.14
C SER A 199 8.51 16.56 20.03
N GLN A 200 9.12 17.24 19.06
CA GLN A 200 8.88 18.67 18.79
C GLN A 200 7.44 18.96 18.39
N GLN A 201 6.81 18.07 17.62
CA GLN A 201 5.42 18.22 17.25
C GLN A 201 4.49 17.97 18.45
N LEU A 202 4.79 16.97 19.29
CA LEU A 202 4.00 16.62 20.48
C LEU A 202 3.99 17.71 21.54
N ASP A 203 5.15 18.33 21.80
CA ASP A 203 5.28 19.35 22.84
C ASP A 203 5.16 20.78 22.33
N LEU A 204 4.78 20.95 21.06
CA LEU A 204 4.67 22.24 20.37
C LEU A 204 5.97 23.06 20.41
N GLY A 205 7.12 22.39 20.50
CA GLY A 205 8.46 22.98 20.55
C GLY A 205 8.90 23.43 21.95
N THR A 206 8.20 23.03 23.01
CA THR A 206 8.53 23.46 24.39
C THR A 206 9.70 22.69 25.02
N GLY A 207 10.11 21.55 24.45
CA GLY A 207 11.20 20.71 24.95
C GLY A 207 10.88 19.95 26.24
N LYS A 208 9.60 19.79 26.60
CA LYS A 208 9.15 19.22 27.87
C LYS A 208 8.65 17.77 27.77
N ALA A 209 8.55 17.21 26.57
CA ALA A 209 8.06 15.84 26.40
C ALA A 209 9.00 14.81 27.05
N LEU A 210 8.42 13.88 27.81
CA LEU A 210 9.12 12.71 28.31
C LEU A 210 9.36 11.74 27.16
N VAL A 211 10.61 11.46 26.80
CA VAL A 211 10.97 10.46 25.79
C VAL A 211 11.46 9.20 26.49
N LEU A 212 10.73 8.10 26.31
CA LEU A 212 11.11 6.78 26.81
C LEU A 212 11.49 5.88 25.63
N ARG A 213 12.78 5.51 25.55
CA ARG A 213 13.30 4.62 24.50
C ARG A 213 13.95 3.40 25.14
N GLY A 214 13.34 2.24 24.90
CA GLY A 214 13.88 0.95 25.36
C GLY A 214 14.60 0.18 24.26
N PRO A 215 15.25 -0.96 24.62
CA PRO A 215 15.93 -1.82 23.66
C PRO A 215 14.98 -2.36 22.59
N LEU A 216 15.36 -2.18 21.33
CA LEU A 216 14.59 -2.61 20.17
C LEU A 216 14.92 -4.06 19.76
N ASP A 217 15.85 -4.73 20.44
CA ASP A 217 16.17 -6.12 20.12
C ASP A 217 14.97 -7.08 20.30
N ARG A 218 14.89 -8.08 19.43
CA ARG A 218 13.89 -9.16 19.44
C ARG A 218 14.59 -10.52 19.51
N GLU A 219 14.81 -10.98 20.74
CA GLU A 219 15.50 -12.25 21.06
C GLU A 219 14.88 -13.47 20.37
N SER A 220 13.57 -13.45 20.14
CA SER A 220 12.84 -14.50 19.45
C SER A 220 13.17 -14.63 17.96
N LEU A 221 13.74 -13.59 17.33
CA LEU A 221 13.93 -13.57 15.87
C LEU A 221 15.30 -14.08 15.46
N ARG A 222 15.31 -15.05 14.53
CA ARG A 222 16.50 -15.52 13.82
C ARG A 222 16.47 -15.00 12.39
N LEU A 223 17.36 -14.07 12.08
CA LEU A 223 17.42 -13.42 10.78
C LEU A 223 18.37 -14.16 9.84
N GLY A 224 17.99 -14.28 8.57
CA GLY A 224 18.86 -14.74 7.49
C GLY A 224 18.53 -14.10 6.15
N VAL A 225 19.54 -14.00 5.28
CA VAL A 225 19.38 -13.61 3.88
C VAL A 225 19.84 -14.76 3.01
N LEU A 226 18.99 -15.19 2.08
CA LEU A 226 19.32 -16.24 1.13
C LEU A 226 19.18 -15.72 -0.30
N ARG A 227 20.30 -15.71 -1.01
CA ARG A 227 20.37 -15.26 -2.40
C ARG A 227 20.23 -16.44 -3.34
N LEU A 228 19.24 -16.35 -4.20
CA LEU A 228 18.99 -17.32 -5.26
C LEU A 228 19.12 -16.58 -6.60
N PRO A 229 19.80 -17.18 -7.58
CA PRO A 229 20.23 -16.48 -8.80
C PRO A 229 19.06 -16.06 -9.69
N THR A 230 17.92 -16.75 -9.56
CA THR A 230 16.74 -16.51 -10.38
C THR A 230 15.50 -16.50 -9.52
N ALA A 231 14.48 -15.79 -9.99
CA ALA A 231 13.20 -15.75 -9.32
C ALA A 231 12.45 -17.10 -9.36
N LYS A 232 12.62 -17.91 -10.42
CA LYS A 232 12.15 -19.31 -10.43
C LYS A 232 12.79 -20.14 -9.32
N ALA A 233 14.09 -19.94 -9.06
CA ALA A 233 14.77 -20.58 -7.94
C ALA A 233 14.22 -20.09 -6.58
N ARG A 234 13.88 -18.81 -6.44
CA ARG A 234 13.20 -18.29 -5.22
C ARG A 234 11.85 -18.97 -4.98
N LEU A 235 11.01 -19.05 -6.00
CA LEU A 235 9.70 -19.72 -5.91
C LEU A 235 9.85 -21.19 -5.55
N ALA A 236 10.72 -21.90 -6.28
CA ALA A 236 10.97 -23.31 -6.07
C ALA A 236 11.54 -23.60 -4.68
N TRP A 237 12.54 -22.83 -4.24
CA TRP A 237 13.09 -22.93 -2.88
C TRP A 237 12.01 -22.74 -1.81
N LEU A 238 11.16 -21.72 -1.97
CA LEU A 238 10.08 -21.45 -1.03
C LEU A 238 9.11 -22.64 -0.98
N ALA A 239 8.69 -23.18 -2.12
CA ALA A 239 7.80 -24.35 -2.16
C ALA A 239 8.44 -25.62 -1.57
N GLU A 240 9.75 -25.79 -1.67
CA GLU A 240 10.48 -26.94 -1.13
C GLU A 240 10.81 -26.83 0.36
N ASN A 241 10.81 -25.61 0.91
CA ASN A 241 11.26 -25.36 2.28
C ASN A 241 10.16 -24.84 3.23
N LEU A 242 8.99 -24.44 2.73
CA LEU A 242 7.95 -23.83 3.57
C LEU A 242 7.47 -24.74 4.73
N ASP A 243 7.44 -26.06 4.53
CA ASP A 243 7.14 -27.03 5.59
C ASP A 243 8.17 -27.09 6.72
N LYS A 244 9.41 -26.66 6.47
CA LYS A 244 10.48 -26.64 7.50
C LYS A 244 10.25 -25.52 8.53
N PHE A 245 9.42 -24.54 8.21
CA PHE A 245 9.11 -23.43 9.11
C PHE A 245 7.99 -23.84 10.07
N THR A 246 8.19 -23.61 11.36
CA THR A 246 7.22 -24.01 12.39
C THR A 246 5.98 -23.12 12.35
N GLY A 247 4.80 -23.72 12.51
CA GLY A 247 3.54 -22.99 12.61
C GLY A 247 3.14 -22.29 11.30
N SER A 248 2.42 -21.18 11.46
CA SER A 248 1.98 -20.30 10.37
C SER A 248 2.81 -19.01 10.33
N GLY A 249 2.78 -18.33 9.18
CA GLY A 249 3.62 -17.16 8.94
C GLY A 249 3.06 -16.17 7.93
N ILE A 250 3.90 -15.19 7.58
CA ILE A 250 3.60 -14.18 6.55
C ILE A 250 4.70 -14.23 5.49
N ILE A 251 4.32 -14.16 4.22
CA ILE A 251 5.25 -14.06 3.10
C ILE A 251 5.01 -12.72 2.41
N TYR A 252 5.90 -11.76 2.62
CA TYR A 252 5.82 -10.44 2.02
C TYR A 252 6.35 -10.42 0.59
N THR A 253 5.62 -9.73 -0.28
CA THR A 253 6.05 -9.37 -1.64
C THR A 253 5.95 -7.86 -1.85
N LEU A 254 6.68 -7.33 -2.83
CA LEU A 254 6.68 -5.88 -3.12
C LEU A 254 5.46 -5.43 -3.95
N THR A 255 4.85 -6.33 -4.72
CA THR A 255 3.75 -6.00 -5.64
C THR A 255 2.55 -6.92 -5.42
N VAL A 256 1.38 -6.40 -5.78
CA VAL A 256 0.12 -7.14 -5.68
C VAL A 256 0.12 -8.35 -6.62
N ALA A 257 0.64 -8.20 -7.84
CA ALA A 257 0.80 -9.30 -8.79
C ALA A 257 1.68 -10.42 -8.22
N ALA A 258 2.83 -10.08 -7.64
CA ALA A 258 3.73 -11.07 -7.03
C ALA A 258 3.05 -11.82 -5.87
N ALA A 259 2.23 -11.14 -5.07
CA ALA A 259 1.48 -11.79 -3.98
C ALA A 259 0.47 -12.81 -4.51
N GLU A 260 -0.30 -12.44 -5.53
CA GLU A 260 -1.32 -13.30 -6.15
C GLU A 260 -0.69 -14.50 -6.87
N GLU A 261 0.39 -14.29 -7.62
CA GLU A 261 1.11 -15.35 -8.33
C GLU A 261 1.76 -16.33 -7.38
N LEU A 262 2.44 -15.83 -6.35
CA LEU A 262 3.07 -16.69 -5.36
C LEU A 262 2.05 -17.48 -4.55
N ALA A 263 0.92 -16.87 -4.15
CA ALA A 263 -0.16 -17.59 -3.48
C ALA A 263 -0.79 -18.66 -4.38
N SER A 264 -0.95 -18.38 -5.68
CA SER A 264 -1.39 -19.39 -6.66
C SER A 264 -0.39 -20.54 -6.76
N PHE A 265 0.90 -20.25 -6.97
CA PHE A 265 1.93 -21.26 -7.12
C PHE A 265 2.06 -22.16 -5.90
N LEU A 266 2.05 -21.59 -4.68
CA LEU A 266 2.11 -22.36 -3.45
C LEU A 266 0.87 -23.25 -3.24
N ARG A 267 -0.33 -22.78 -3.64
CA ARG A 267 -1.53 -23.62 -3.63
C ARG A 267 -1.43 -24.79 -4.60
N ASP A 268 -0.90 -24.56 -5.81
CA ASP A 268 -0.63 -25.63 -6.79
C ASP A 268 0.35 -26.68 -6.24
N ARG A 269 1.21 -26.28 -5.30
CA ARG A 269 2.14 -27.18 -4.59
C ARG A 269 1.56 -27.82 -3.33
N GLY A 270 0.28 -27.59 -3.03
CA GLY A 270 -0.46 -28.22 -1.94
C GLY A 270 -0.51 -27.41 -0.64
N TYR A 271 0.02 -26.18 -0.60
CA TYR A 271 -0.02 -25.37 0.61
C TYR A 271 -1.36 -24.63 0.76
N ALA A 272 -1.91 -24.65 1.97
CA ALA A 272 -3.02 -23.78 2.34
C ALA A 272 -2.50 -22.33 2.54
N VAL A 273 -2.55 -21.51 1.50
CA VAL A 273 -2.16 -20.09 1.55
C VAL A 273 -3.19 -19.20 0.85
N ALA A 274 -3.23 -17.93 1.22
CA ALA A 274 -4.08 -16.92 0.58
C ALA A 274 -3.31 -15.62 0.32
N ALA A 275 -3.68 -14.91 -0.75
CA ALA A 275 -3.13 -13.59 -1.04
C ALA A 275 -3.85 -12.51 -0.21
N TYR A 276 -3.09 -11.57 0.35
CA TYR A 276 -3.62 -10.43 1.13
C TYR A 276 -3.01 -9.12 0.64
N THR A 277 -3.79 -8.28 -0.03
CA THR A 277 -3.26 -7.08 -0.70
C THR A 277 -4.20 -5.90 -0.59
N GLY A 278 -3.74 -4.72 -1.05
CA GLY A 278 -4.56 -3.52 -1.16
C GLY A 278 -5.82 -3.69 -2.03
N ARG A 279 -5.86 -4.71 -2.91
CA ARG A 279 -7.01 -5.04 -3.77
C ARG A 279 -7.98 -6.05 -3.16
N THR A 280 -7.58 -6.77 -2.10
CA THR A 280 -8.45 -7.75 -1.44
C THR A 280 -9.66 -7.04 -0.83
N GLU A 281 -10.86 -7.52 -1.11
CA GLU A 281 -12.10 -6.98 -0.57
C GLU A 281 -12.18 -7.14 0.96
N GLN A 282 -12.94 -6.27 1.63
CA GLN A 282 -12.98 -6.23 3.09
C GLN A 282 -13.44 -7.55 3.73
N ALA A 283 -14.44 -8.22 3.16
CA ALA A 283 -14.93 -9.50 3.66
C ALA A 283 -13.87 -10.61 3.51
N ASP A 284 -13.12 -10.60 2.41
CA ASP A 284 -12.04 -11.57 2.17
C ASP A 284 -10.83 -11.31 3.06
N ARG A 285 -10.52 -10.04 3.36
CA ARG A 285 -9.46 -9.67 4.33
C ARG A 285 -9.76 -10.23 5.71
N LEU A 286 -10.99 -10.04 6.18
CA LEU A 286 -11.45 -10.56 7.48
C LEU A 286 -11.31 -12.08 7.54
N ARG A 287 -11.82 -12.78 6.52
CA ARG A 287 -11.70 -14.23 6.44
C ARG A 287 -10.24 -14.70 6.45
N ALA A 288 -9.37 -14.06 5.67
CA ALA A 288 -7.95 -14.40 5.60
C ALA A 288 -7.22 -14.13 6.93
N GLU A 289 -7.53 -13.02 7.61
CA GLU A 289 -7.02 -12.71 8.95
C GLU A 289 -7.43 -13.78 9.97
N ASP A 290 -8.72 -14.14 9.99
CA ASP A 290 -9.27 -15.18 10.86
C ASP A 290 -8.65 -16.56 10.58
N ASP A 291 -8.46 -16.89 9.30
CA ASP A 291 -7.84 -18.15 8.88
C ASP A 291 -6.39 -18.23 9.36
N LEU A 292 -5.63 -17.13 9.29
CA LEU A 292 -4.27 -17.09 9.81
C LEU A 292 -4.25 -17.14 11.35
N LEU A 293 -5.12 -16.38 12.03
CA LEU A 293 -5.26 -16.40 13.48
C LEU A 293 -5.53 -17.81 13.99
N ALA A 294 -6.45 -18.53 13.34
CA ALA A 294 -6.84 -19.89 13.68
C ALA A 294 -5.89 -20.98 13.14
N ASN A 295 -4.76 -20.62 12.52
CA ASN A 295 -3.81 -21.56 11.91
C ASN A 295 -4.44 -22.49 10.83
N ARG A 296 -5.51 -22.04 10.15
CA ARG A 296 -6.13 -22.75 9.02
C ARG A 296 -5.35 -22.60 7.72
N VAL A 297 -4.54 -21.55 7.61
CA VAL A 297 -3.57 -21.36 6.53
C VAL A 297 -2.14 -21.44 7.04
N LYS A 298 -1.25 -21.98 6.23
CA LYS A 298 0.20 -22.01 6.45
C LYS A 298 0.78 -20.59 6.42
N ALA A 299 0.32 -19.76 5.48
CA ALA A 299 0.75 -18.38 5.38
C ALA A 299 -0.26 -17.49 4.65
N LEU A 300 -0.21 -16.20 4.97
CA LEU A 300 -0.71 -15.16 4.07
C LEU A 300 0.44 -14.64 3.22
N VAL A 301 0.23 -14.61 1.90
CA VAL A 301 1.15 -13.97 0.95
C VAL A 301 0.68 -12.53 0.75
N ALA A 302 1.43 -11.57 1.25
CA ALA A 302 0.94 -10.22 1.42
C ALA A 302 1.84 -9.13 0.85
N THR A 303 1.25 -8.01 0.45
CA THR A 303 2.01 -6.76 0.32
C THR A 303 2.10 -6.06 1.69
N SER A 304 2.67 -4.85 1.73
CA SER A 304 2.62 -3.99 2.92
C SER A 304 1.20 -3.70 3.43
N ALA A 305 0.15 -4.03 2.67
CA ALA A 305 -1.24 -3.95 3.08
C ALA A 305 -1.56 -4.80 4.31
N LEU A 306 -0.91 -5.97 4.50
CA LEU A 306 -0.95 -6.69 5.78
C LEU A 306 -0.01 -6.00 6.76
N GLY A 307 -0.41 -4.77 7.09
CA GLY A 307 0.36 -3.77 7.78
C GLY A 307 0.06 -3.73 9.27
N MET A 308 0.35 -2.58 9.90
CA MET A 308 0.23 -2.35 11.35
C MET A 308 -1.13 -2.82 11.88
N GLY A 309 -1.14 -3.45 13.05
CA GLY A 309 -2.38 -3.91 13.68
C GLY A 309 -2.68 -5.39 13.61
N PHE A 310 -2.20 -6.15 12.61
CA PHE A 310 -2.31 -7.62 12.70
C PHE A 310 -1.42 -8.15 13.83
N ASP A 311 -2.04 -8.77 14.83
CA ASP A 311 -1.39 -9.29 16.03
C ASP A 311 -1.75 -10.76 16.24
N LYS A 312 -0.77 -11.63 15.96
CA LYS A 312 -0.86 -13.07 16.21
C LYS A 312 0.38 -13.49 17.01
N PRO A 313 0.21 -13.98 18.25
CA PRO A 313 1.34 -14.24 19.14
C PRO A 313 2.26 -15.36 18.64
N ASP A 314 1.69 -16.37 17.98
CA ASP A 314 2.34 -17.62 17.57
C ASP A 314 2.83 -17.63 16.10
N LEU A 315 3.01 -16.46 15.47
CA LEU A 315 3.64 -16.39 14.16
C LEU A 315 5.09 -16.92 14.21
N GLY A 316 5.31 -18.06 13.57
CA GLY A 316 6.57 -18.80 13.60
C GLY A 316 7.57 -18.38 12.53
N PHE A 317 7.12 -17.69 11.48
CA PHE A 317 8.03 -17.14 10.48
C PHE A 317 7.49 -15.91 9.75
N VAL A 318 8.43 -15.10 9.25
CA VAL A 318 8.19 -14.05 8.26
C VAL A 318 9.20 -14.20 7.13
N MET A 319 8.73 -14.21 5.89
CA MET A 319 9.57 -14.29 4.71
C MET A 319 9.37 -13.07 3.83
N HIS A 320 10.41 -12.66 3.12
CA HIS A 320 10.35 -11.58 2.14
C HIS A 320 10.81 -12.11 0.80
N VAL A 321 9.90 -12.15 -0.18
CA VAL A 321 10.22 -12.38 -1.60
C VAL A 321 10.32 -11.01 -2.25
N GLY A 322 11.56 -10.54 -2.37
CA GLY A 322 11.91 -9.15 -2.69
C GLY A 322 12.16 -8.32 -1.42
N ALA A 323 13.19 -7.49 -1.46
CA ALA A 323 13.60 -6.65 -0.34
C ALA A 323 12.76 -5.37 -0.28
N PRO A 324 12.23 -4.98 0.90
CA PRO A 324 11.58 -3.70 1.07
C PRO A 324 12.59 -2.56 0.87
N GLN A 325 12.11 -1.38 0.50
CA GLN A 325 12.97 -0.21 0.19
C GLN A 325 13.66 0.43 1.41
N SER A 326 13.38 -0.04 2.63
CA SER A 326 13.81 0.59 3.87
C SER A 326 14.07 -0.45 4.97
N PRO A 327 15.21 -0.38 5.68
CA PRO A 327 15.49 -1.20 6.86
C PRO A 327 14.45 -1.02 7.98
N ILE A 328 13.89 0.19 8.10
CA ILE A 328 12.87 0.51 9.10
C ILE A 328 11.58 -0.24 8.80
N SER A 329 11.14 -0.22 7.54
CA SER A 329 9.98 -0.99 7.06
C SER A 329 10.20 -2.50 7.24
N TYR A 330 11.41 -2.98 6.91
CA TYR A 330 11.78 -4.38 7.11
C TYR A 330 11.68 -4.79 8.57
N TYR A 331 12.29 -4.03 9.49
CA TYR A 331 12.22 -4.27 10.93
C TYR A 331 10.77 -4.31 11.45
N GLN A 332 9.92 -3.40 10.98
CA GLN A 332 8.50 -3.39 11.36
C GLN A 332 7.78 -4.68 10.94
N GLN A 333 8.02 -5.14 9.71
CA GLN A 333 7.38 -6.31 9.13
C GLN A 333 7.83 -7.61 9.81
N ILE A 334 9.14 -7.77 10.06
CA ILE A 334 9.68 -8.96 10.72
C ILE A 334 9.29 -9.03 12.21
N GLY A 335 9.07 -7.87 12.84
CA GLY A 335 8.62 -7.77 14.23
C GLY A 335 7.20 -8.32 14.48
N ARG A 336 6.48 -8.75 13.44
CA ARG A 336 5.20 -9.46 13.56
C ARG A 336 5.37 -10.89 14.06
N ALA A 337 6.46 -11.55 13.66
CA ALA A 337 6.77 -12.87 14.15
C ALA A 337 7.29 -12.84 15.58
N GLY A 338 7.29 -13.99 16.25
CA GLY A 338 8.04 -14.15 17.50
C GLY A 338 7.49 -13.38 18.70
N ARG A 339 6.20 -13.04 18.74
CA ARG A 339 5.63 -12.25 19.86
C ARG A 339 5.41 -13.11 21.11
N GLY A 340 4.94 -14.34 20.92
CA GLY A 340 4.65 -15.32 21.97
C GLY A 340 5.34 -16.67 21.77
N VAL A 341 6.33 -16.76 20.88
CA VAL A 341 7.13 -17.98 20.65
C VAL A 341 8.60 -17.73 20.97
N ARG A 342 9.27 -18.79 21.43
CA ARG A 342 10.70 -18.74 21.79
C ARG A 342 11.59 -18.42 20.59
N ARG A 343 11.19 -18.86 19.40
CA ARG A 343 11.94 -18.69 18.16
C ARG A 343 10.99 -18.53 16.99
N ALA A 344 11.29 -17.58 16.12
CA ALA A 344 10.69 -17.43 14.81
C ALA A 344 11.76 -17.11 13.78
N ASP A 345 11.68 -17.76 12.63
CA ASP A 345 12.65 -17.59 11.55
C ASP A 345 12.22 -16.47 10.60
N VAL A 346 13.19 -15.64 10.22
CA VAL A 346 13.00 -14.52 9.30
C VAL A 346 13.96 -14.71 8.12
N VAL A 347 13.42 -14.80 6.90
CA VAL A 347 14.22 -15.05 5.70
C VAL A 347 13.93 -14.00 4.64
N LEU A 348 14.95 -13.25 4.25
CA LEU A 348 14.90 -12.35 3.11
C LEU A 348 15.49 -13.04 1.86
N LEU A 349 14.67 -13.11 0.80
CA LEU A 349 15.00 -13.63 -0.54
C LEU A 349 15.03 -12.43 -1.51
N PRO A 350 16.16 -11.72 -1.64
CA PRO A 350 16.24 -10.52 -2.46
C PRO A 350 16.10 -10.84 -3.96
N GLY A 351 15.54 -9.89 -4.69
CA GLY A 351 15.37 -9.90 -6.14
C GLY A 351 16.28 -8.90 -6.84
N THR A 352 16.66 -9.19 -8.08
CA THR A 352 17.37 -8.22 -8.93
C THR A 352 16.43 -7.09 -9.37
N GLU A 353 15.14 -7.38 -9.43
CA GLU A 353 14.04 -6.49 -9.80
C GLU A 353 13.67 -5.48 -8.70
N ASP A 354 14.15 -5.66 -7.47
CA ASP A 354 13.75 -4.86 -6.31
C ASP A 354 13.99 -3.36 -6.53
N LYS A 355 15.14 -2.98 -7.12
CA LYS A 355 15.49 -1.58 -7.41
C LYS A 355 14.54 -0.91 -8.39
N ASP A 356 14.12 -1.63 -9.43
CA ASP A 356 13.18 -1.13 -10.44
C ASP A 356 11.81 -0.87 -9.79
N ILE A 357 11.38 -1.77 -8.91
CA ILE A 357 10.14 -1.63 -8.14
C ILE A 357 10.22 -0.43 -7.20
N TRP A 358 11.34 -0.23 -6.48
CA TRP A 358 11.52 0.94 -5.62
C TRP A 358 11.52 2.25 -6.42
N SER A 359 12.16 2.28 -7.58
CA SER A 359 12.17 3.45 -8.48
C SER A 359 10.76 3.81 -8.94
N TYR A 360 9.95 2.81 -9.29
CA TYR A 360 8.54 3.02 -9.61
C TYR A 360 7.77 3.67 -8.45
N PHE A 361 7.87 3.13 -7.23
CA PHE A 361 7.18 3.72 -6.08
C PHE A 361 7.72 5.11 -5.70
N ALA A 362 9.02 5.35 -5.87
CA ALA A 362 9.61 6.67 -5.66
C ALA A 362 9.06 7.71 -6.64
N SER A 363 8.76 7.33 -7.89
CA SER A 363 8.15 8.22 -8.88
C SER A 363 6.74 8.70 -8.50
N LEU A 364 6.07 7.98 -7.60
CA LEU A 364 4.73 8.31 -7.08
C LEU A 364 4.77 9.29 -5.90
N ALA A 365 5.96 9.70 -5.44
CA ALA A 365 6.12 10.68 -4.38
C ALA A 365 5.52 12.06 -4.72
N PHE A 366 5.56 12.97 -3.76
CA PHE A 366 5.06 14.33 -3.90
C PHE A 366 5.59 14.98 -5.19
N PRO A 367 4.71 15.54 -6.04
CA PRO A 367 5.12 16.02 -7.35
C PRO A 367 5.96 17.29 -7.27
N ARG A 368 6.72 17.50 -8.34
CA ARG A 368 7.50 18.71 -8.60
C ARG A 368 6.61 19.95 -8.70
N GLU A 369 7.17 21.09 -8.31
CA GLU A 369 6.50 22.39 -8.19
C GLU A 369 5.54 22.75 -9.34
N PRO A 370 5.89 22.59 -10.64
CA PRO A 370 4.99 22.98 -11.72
C PRO A 370 3.62 22.28 -11.66
N ALA A 371 3.61 20.98 -11.35
CA ALA A 371 2.37 20.22 -11.24
C ALA A 371 1.52 20.63 -10.03
N VAL A 372 2.14 21.10 -8.95
CA VAL A 372 1.41 21.63 -7.78
C VAL A 372 0.83 23.01 -8.10
N ARG A 373 1.58 23.85 -8.82
CA ARG A 373 1.10 25.17 -9.28
C ARG A 373 -0.08 25.05 -10.23
N GLU A 374 -0.10 24.05 -11.11
CA GLU A 374 -1.27 23.73 -11.94
C GLU A 374 -2.53 23.44 -11.10
N VAL A 375 -2.40 22.67 -10.01
CA VAL A 375 -3.51 22.39 -9.09
C VAL A 375 -4.03 23.66 -8.42
N LEU A 376 -3.12 24.51 -7.92
CA LEU A 376 -3.48 25.78 -7.29
C LEU A 376 -4.17 26.74 -8.28
N ALA A 377 -3.64 26.84 -9.51
CA ALA A 377 -4.23 27.64 -10.57
C ALA A 377 -5.64 27.15 -10.92
N ALA A 378 -5.82 25.84 -11.13
CA ALA A 378 -7.13 25.26 -11.43
C ALA A 378 -8.19 25.53 -10.35
N LEU A 379 -7.78 25.56 -9.08
CA LEU A 379 -8.66 25.91 -7.95
C LEU A 379 -8.96 27.41 -7.89
N ALA A 380 -7.97 28.25 -8.11
CA ALA A 380 -8.12 29.70 -8.11
C ALA A 380 -9.04 30.17 -9.26
N ASP A 381 -8.79 29.67 -10.48
CA ASP A 381 -9.55 30.01 -11.69
C ASP A 381 -11.02 29.59 -11.59
N ALA A 382 -11.30 28.50 -10.88
CA ALA A 382 -12.68 28.03 -10.70
C ALA A 382 -13.54 28.95 -9.82
N GLY A 383 -12.92 29.70 -8.89
CA GLY A 383 -13.62 30.61 -7.98
C GLY A 383 -14.67 29.95 -7.06
N ARG A 384 -14.66 28.61 -6.94
CA ARG A 384 -15.61 27.81 -6.16
C ARG A 384 -14.98 26.48 -5.74
N ALA A 385 -15.60 25.80 -4.78
CA ALA A 385 -15.19 24.45 -4.39
C ALA A 385 -15.29 23.46 -5.57
N LEU A 386 -14.22 22.69 -5.78
CA LEU A 386 -14.14 21.61 -6.76
C LEU A 386 -13.89 20.26 -6.09
N SER A 387 -14.68 19.25 -6.44
CA SER A 387 -14.38 17.88 -6.03
C SER A 387 -13.08 17.40 -6.68
N THR A 388 -12.40 16.41 -6.07
CA THR A 388 -11.20 15.80 -6.67
C THR A 388 -11.50 15.29 -8.09
N GLN A 389 -12.70 14.73 -8.32
CA GLN A 389 -13.16 14.26 -9.61
C GLN A 389 -13.32 15.38 -10.66
N ALA A 390 -13.68 16.59 -10.22
CA ALA A 390 -13.80 17.76 -11.09
C ALA A 390 -12.45 18.41 -11.41
N LEU A 391 -11.47 18.29 -10.50
CA LEU A 391 -10.09 18.74 -10.70
C LEU A 391 -9.28 17.80 -11.60
N GLU A 392 -9.53 16.49 -11.53
CA GLU A 392 -8.81 15.47 -12.31
C GLU A 392 -8.63 15.82 -13.81
N PRO A 393 -9.66 16.27 -14.57
CA PRO A 393 -9.46 16.66 -15.97
C PRO A 393 -8.60 17.92 -16.17
N LEU A 394 -8.43 18.77 -15.15
CA LEU A 394 -7.78 20.08 -15.26
C LEU A 394 -6.27 20.03 -15.04
N VAL A 395 -5.73 18.92 -14.51
CA VAL A 395 -4.33 18.81 -14.09
C VAL A 395 -3.74 17.47 -14.53
N ASP A 396 -2.42 17.39 -14.72
CA ASP A 396 -1.76 16.13 -15.08
C ASP A 396 -1.30 15.31 -13.86
N LEU A 397 -2.25 14.97 -12.99
CA LEU A 397 -2.03 14.11 -11.83
C LEU A 397 -3.06 13.00 -11.78
N SER A 398 -2.61 11.78 -11.46
CA SER A 398 -3.54 10.68 -11.16
C SER A 398 -4.36 11.01 -9.91
N ARG A 399 -5.59 10.48 -9.80
CA ARG A 399 -6.48 10.77 -8.68
C ARG A 399 -5.80 10.63 -7.31
N GLY A 400 -5.07 9.55 -7.08
CA GLY A 400 -4.36 9.33 -5.81
C GLY A 400 -3.25 10.35 -5.56
N ARG A 401 -2.48 10.74 -6.58
CA ARG A 401 -1.46 11.81 -6.44
C ARG A 401 -2.10 13.17 -6.22
N LEU A 402 -3.19 13.47 -6.91
CA LEU A 402 -3.96 14.70 -6.72
C LEU A 402 -4.51 14.80 -5.29
N GLU A 403 -5.07 13.72 -4.75
CA GLU A 403 -5.52 13.67 -3.35
C GLU A 403 -4.37 13.90 -2.36
N MET A 404 -3.21 13.28 -2.60
CA MET A 404 -2.01 13.52 -1.79
C MET A 404 -1.59 15.00 -1.82
N VAL A 405 -1.54 15.61 -3.00
CA VAL A 405 -1.19 17.03 -3.16
C VAL A 405 -2.17 17.93 -2.41
N LEU A 406 -3.47 17.72 -2.62
CA LEU A 406 -4.52 18.53 -2.01
C LEU A 406 -4.48 18.44 -0.48
N LYS A 407 -4.24 17.24 0.08
CA LYS A 407 -4.07 17.07 1.53
C LYS A 407 -2.87 17.83 2.10
N VAL A 408 -1.73 17.83 1.39
CA VAL A 408 -0.54 18.59 1.84
C VAL A 408 -0.81 20.09 1.74
N LEU A 409 -1.35 20.57 0.61
CA LEU A 409 -1.69 21.98 0.42
C LEU A 409 -2.70 22.49 1.45
N ASP A 410 -3.60 21.62 1.91
CA ASP A 410 -4.61 21.91 2.92
C ASP A 410 -4.03 22.01 4.33
N VAL A 411 -3.02 21.20 4.64
CA VAL A 411 -2.21 21.37 5.84
C VAL A 411 -1.40 22.66 5.79
N ASP A 412 -0.82 22.98 4.63
CA ASP A 412 -0.04 24.21 4.43
C ASP A 412 -0.95 25.46 4.37
N GLY A 413 -2.29 25.28 4.35
CA GLY A 413 -3.27 26.36 4.36
C GLY A 413 -3.52 27.03 3.00
N ALA A 414 -2.92 26.52 1.92
CA ALA A 414 -3.07 27.06 0.55
C ALA A 414 -4.41 26.69 -0.08
N VAL A 415 -4.96 25.54 0.31
CA VAL A 415 -6.31 25.09 -0.08
C VAL A 415 -7.07 24.69 1.18
N ARG A 416 -8.39 24.53 1.09
CA ARG A 416 -9.21 24.06 2.19
C ARG A 416 -10.18 22.99 1.72
N ARG A 417 -10.28 21.90 2.48
CA ARG A 417 -11.39 20.95 2.31
C ARG A 417 -12.68 21.55 2.88
N VAL A 418 -13.70 21.66 2.03
CA VAL A 418 -15.05 22.16 2.37
C VAL A 418 -16.14 21.21 1.85
N ARG A 419 -17.39 21.47 2.22
CA ARG A 419 -18.53 20.73 1.67
C ARG A 419 -18.58 20.92 0.16
N GLY A 420 -18.53 19.83 -0.60
CA GLY A 420 -18.53 19.85 -2.07
C GLY A 420 -17.14 19.71 -2.71
N GLY A 421 -16.04 19.86 -1.97
CA GLY A 421 -14.70 19.68 -2.55
C GLY A 421 -13.56 20.40 -1.85
N TRP A 422 -12.68 20.95 -2.66
CA TRP A 422 -11.52 21.75 -2.28
C TRP A 422 -11.67 23.15 -2.85
N GLU A 423 -11.29 24.16 -2.09
CA GLU A 423 -11.25 25.55 -2.54
C GLU A 423 -9.88 26.16 -2.26
N SER A 424 -9.48 27.15 -3.07
CA SER A 424 -8.30 27.96 -2.76
C SER A 424 -8.61 28.90 -1.60
N THR A 425 -7.68 29.05 -0.65
CA THR A 425 -7.80 30.04 0.43
C THR A 425 -7.30 31.42 0.01
N GLY A 426 -6.60 31.51 -1.13
CA GLY A 426 -5.87 32.70 -1.55
C GLY A 426 -4.58 32.96 -0.76
N ALA A 427 -4.24 32.10 0.20
CA ALA A 427 -2.99 32.22 0.95
C ALA A 427 -1.79 31.97 0.03
N PRO A 428 -0.68 32.72 0.19
CA PRO A 428 0.54 32.46 -0.55
C PRO A 428 1.09 31.07 -0.16
N TRP A 429 1.60 30.35 -1.15
CA TRP A 429 2.24 29.05 -0.94
C TRP A 429 3.60 29.01 -1.62
N GLU A 430 4.58 28.50 -0.88
CA GLU A 430 5.96 28.33 -1.33
C GLU A 430 6.30 26.85 -1.39
N TYR A 431 6.96 26.44 -2.48
CA TYR A 431 7.42 25.08 -2.62
C TYR A 431 8.72 24.87 -1.84
N ASP A 432 8.67 24.09 -0.76
CA ASP A 432 9.85 23.71 0.01
C ASP A 432 10.66 22.62 -0.71
N GLY A 433 11.30 23.01 -1.81
CA GLY A 433 12.14 22.11 -2.61
C GLY A 433 13.31 21.52 -1.83
N ALA A 434 13.83 22.26 -0.83
CA ALA A 434 14.91 21.80 0.02
C ALA A 434 14.46 20.62 0.92
N ARG A 435 13.27 20.69 1.53
CA ARG A 435 12.69 19.59 2.31
C ARG A 435 12.42 18.36 1.45
N TYR A 436 11.77 18.52 0.29
CA TYR A 436 11.51 17.38 -0.60
C TYR A 436 12.81 16.74 -1.13
N GLY A 437 13.82 17.56 -1.42
CA GLY A 437 15.16 17.08 -1.78
C GLY A 437 15.81 16.26 -0.66
N ARG A 438 15.77 16.73 0.59
CA ARG A 438 16.28 15.98 1.75
C ARG A 438 15.54 14.66 1.98
N ILE A 439 14.21 14.63 1.82
CA ILE A 439 13.41 13.40 1.93
C ILE A 439 13.81 12.40 0.84
N ALA A 440 13.99 12.86 -0.41
CA ALA A 440 14.44 12.01 -1.51
C ALA A 440 15.83 11.41 -1.24
N GLN A 441 16.78 12.21 -0.74
CA GLN A 441 18.11 11.75 -0.34
C GLN A 441 18.05 10.72 0.79
N ALA A 442 17.22 10.96 1.82
CA ALA A 442 17.05 10.02 2.92
C ALA A 442 16.48 8.67 2.45
N ARG A 443 15.50 8.68 1.52
CA ARG A 443 14.97 7.45 0.91
C ARG A 443 16.03 6.70 0.10
N GLN A 444 16.86 7.42 -0.64
CA GLN A 444 17.97 6.81 -1.38
C GLN A 444 18.99 6.18 -0.42
N ALA A 445 19.29 6.83 0.71
CA ALA A 445 20.16 6.27 1.74
C ALA A 445 19.58 5.00 2.37
N GLU A 446 18.27 4.96 2.61
CA GLU A 446 17.58 3.74 3.11
C GLU A 446 17.60 2.59 2.09
N GLN A 447 17.38 2.89 0.81
CA GLN A 447 17.50 1.91 -0.27
C GLN A 447 18.94 1.37 -0.36
N GLN A 448 19.94 2.23 -0.17
CA GLN A 448 21.33 1.79 -0.12
C GLN A 448 21.60 0.92 1.12
N ALA A 449 21.07 1.30 2.29
CA ALA A 449 21.23 0.53 3.52
C ALA A 449 20.60 -0.87 3.45
N ILE A 450 19.49 -1.06 2.71
CA ILE A 450 18.94 -2.42 2.55
C ILE A 450 19.80 -3.28 1.61
N LEU A 451 20.47 -2.69 0.62
CA LEU A 451 21.44 -3.42 -0.21
C LEU A 451 22.66 -3.83 0.63
N GLU A 452 23.16 -2.93 1.48
CA GLU A 452 24.23 -3.22 2.44
C GLU A 452 23.83 -4.31 3.44
N TYR A 453 22.60 -4.28 3.95
CA TYR A 453 22.05 -5.33 4.82
C TYR A 453 22.09 -6.71 4.14
N GLN A 454 21.86 -6.79 2.83
CA GLN A 454 21.90 -8.06 2.11
C GLN A 454 23.32 -8.60 1.98
N GLU A 455 24.34 -7.74 1.89
CA GLU A 455 25.76 -8.10 1.73
C GLU A 455 26.52 -8.23 3.05
N THR A 456 25.97 -7.69 4.15
CA THR A 456 26.71 -7.56 5.40
C THR A 456 27.22 -8.91 5.90
N THR A 457 28.47 -8.93 6.35
CA THR A 457 29.09 -10.06 7.06
C THR A 457 28.96 -9.91 8.58
N GLY A 458 28.57 -8.73 9.06
CA GLY A 458 28.32 -8.46 10.48
C GLY A 458 26.98 -9.01 10.97
N CYS A 459 26.69 -8.81 12.27
CA CYS A 459 25.41 -9.23 12.84
C CYS A 459 24.24 -8.52 12.16
N ARG A 460 23.27 -9.29 11.64
CA ARG A 460 22.10 -8.74 10.95
C ARG A 460 21.20 -7.90 11.84
N MET A 461 20.91 -8.38 13.04
CA MET A 461 20.02 -7.66 13.96
C MET A 461 20.69 -6.37 14.42
N GLU A 462 21.98 -6.41 14.76
CA GLU A 462 22.77 -5.24 15.11
C GLU A 462 22.74 -4.18 14.00
N PHE A 463 22.87 -4.59 12.73
CA PHE A 463 22.72 -3.68 11.59
C PHE A 463 21.37 -2.96 11.63
N LEU A 464 20.26 -3.67 11.80
CA LEU A 464 18.93 -3.07 11.87
C LEU A 464 18.76 -2.15 13.08
N LEU A 465 19.30 -2.53 14.24
CA LEU A 465 19.27 -1.72 15.45
C LEU A 465 20.06 -0.41 15.27
N ARG A 466 21.21 -0.45 14.59
CA ARG A 466 21.97 0.76 14.23
C ARG A 466 21.22 1.66 13.25
N GLN A 467 20.51 1.10 12.27
CA GLN A 467 19.64 1.88 11.38
C GLN A 467 18.46 2.55 12.12
N LEU A 468 18.09 2.02 13.28
CA LEU A 468 17.10 2.58 14.18
C LEU A 468 17.71 3.45 15.28
N ASP A 469 19.01 3.74 15.23
CA ASP A 469 19.78 4.47 16.26
C ASP A 469 19.62 3.91 17.68
N ASP A 470 19.42 2.60 17.83
CA ASP A 470 19.29 1.96 19.15
C ASP A 470 20.63 2.00 19.89
N PRO A 471 20.72 2.67 21.06
CA PRO A 471 21.96 2.75 21.83
C PRO A 471 22.39 1.39 22.41
N HIS A 472 21.52 0.38 22.40
CA HIS A 472 21.79 -0.98 22.86
C HIS A 472 22.18 -1.94 21.71
N ALA A 473 22.44 -1.41 20.51
CA ALA A 473 22.80 -2.24 19.36
C ALA A 473 24.08 -3.05 19.63
N ALA A 474 23.95 -4.37 19.63
CA ALA A 474 25.05 -5.30 19.83
C ALA A 474 24.86 -6.58 19.01
N PRO A 475 25.92 -7.39 18.78
CA PRO A 475 25.81 -8.68 18.13
C PRO A 475 24.78 -9.58 18.83
N CYS A 476 23.84 -10.13 18.06
CA CYS A 476 22.67 -10.82 18.60
C CYS A 476 22.89 -12.30 18.96
N GLY A 477 24.01 -12.88 18.53
CA GLY A 477 24.38 -14.28 18.77
C GLY A 477 23.52 -15.33 18.05
N ARG A 478 22.52 -14.94 17.26
CA ARG A 478 21.48 -15.87 16.75
C ARG A 478 21.12 -15.75 15.27
N CYS A 479 21.57 -14.70 14.58
CA CYS A 479 21.38 -14.61 13.12
C CYS A 479 22.33 -15.56 12.37
N ASP A 480 22.05 -15.78 11.08
CA ASP A 480 22.90 -16.57 10.18
C ASP A 480 24.38 -16.16 10.19
N ASN A 481 24.70 -14.86 10.29
CA ASN A 481 26.08 -14.37 10.35
C ASN A 481 26.73 -14.60 11.72
N CYS A 482 25.97 -14.52 12.82
CA CYS A 482 26.51 -14.78 14.16
C CYS A 482 26.73 -16.26 14.42
N THR A 483 25.84 -17.11 13.91
CA THR A 483 25.85 -18.56 14.18
C THR A 483 26.61 -19.35 13.11
N GLY A 484 26.78 -18.79 11.91
CA GLY A 484 27.25 -19.51 10.72
C GLY A 484 26.19 -20.43 10.11
N GLU A 485 25.03 -20.60 10.74
CA GLU A 485 23.95 -21.46 10.26
C GLU A 485 23.15 -20.75 9.15
N ARG A 486 23.42 -21.13 7.90
CA ARG A 486 22.74 -20.57 6.72
C ARG A 486 21.74 -21.55 6.14
N TRP A 487 20.70 -21.02 5.50
CA TRP A 487 19.80 -21.84 4.69
C TRP A 487 20.54 -22.32 3.44
N SER A 488 20.34 -23.58 3.05
CA SER A 488 20.87 -24.09 1.78
C SER A 488 20.23 -23.35 0.61
N ALA A 489 21.04 -22.98 -0.38
CA ALA A 489 20.59 -22.41 -1.65
C ALA A 489 20.25 -23.50 -2.69
N GLU A 490 20.38 -24.77 -2.33
CA GLU A 490 20.03 -25.89 -3.20
C GLU A 490 18.51 -25.94 -3.42
N VAL A 491 18.14 -26.18 -4.67
CA VAL A 491 16.76 -26.31 -5.14
C VAL A 491 16.72 -27.44 -6.15
N SER A 492 15.70 -28.27 -6.13
CA SER A 492 15.59 -29.37 -7.09
C SER A 492 15.35 -28.84 -8.51
N GLU A 493 15.93 -29.52 -9.51
CA GLU A 493 15.69 -29.19 -10.93
C GLU A 493 14.19 -29.28 -11.27
N ALA A 494 13.49 -30.27 -10.70
CA ALA A 494 12.05 -30.43 -10.87
C ALA A 494 11.26 -29.24 -10.28
N GLY A 495 11.67 -28.74 -9.11
CA GLY A 495 11.07 -27.55 -8.50
C GLY A 495 11.31 -26.29 -9.34
N VAL A 496 12.53 -26.10 -9.84
CA VAL A 496 12.86 -25.00 -10.76
C VAL A 496 12.05 -25.09 -12.05
N ALA A 497 11.90 -26.28 -12.62
CA ALA A 497 11.11 -26.52 -13.83
C ALA A 497 9.62 -26.22 -13.60
N ALA A 498 9.03 -26.65 -12.47
CA ALA A 498 7.64 -26.36 -12.13
C ALA A 498 7.40 -24.85 -11.90
N ALA A 499 8.32 -24.18 -11.20
CA ALA A 499 8.28 -22.73 -11.04
C ALA A 499 8.41 -22.02 -12.39
N GLU A 500 9.30 -22.50 -13.26
CA GLU A 500 9.49 -21.96 -14.60
C GLU A 500 8.28 -22.16 -15.49
N GLU A 501 7.65 -23.33 -15.49
CA GLU A 501 6.39 -23.58 -16.19
C GLU A 501 5.29 -22.64 -15.72
N ARG A 502 5.17 -22.44 -14.40
CA ARG A 502 4.18 -21.51 -13.84
C ARG A 502 4.43 -20.05 -14.23
N LEU A 503 5.69 -19.62 -14.24
CA LEU A 503 6.12 -18.28 -14.61
C LEU A 503 6.04 -18.04 -16.11
N ARG A 504 6.27 -19.09 -16.92
CA ARG A 504 6.18 -19.05 -18.37
C ARG A 504 4.75 -19.21 -18.88
N ARG A 505 3.81 -19.69 -18.05
CA ARG A 505 2.41 -19.86 -18.40
C ARG A 505 1.91 -18.54 -19.01
N PRO A 506 1.80 -18.47 -20.34
CA PRO A 506 1.59 -17.22 -21.01
C PRO A 506 0.11 -16.86 -20.86
N GLY A 507 -0.21 -15.57 -20.84
CA GLY A 507 -1.60 -15.13 -20.73
C GLY A 507 -1.90 -14.48 -19.39
N VAL A 508 -1.72 -13.17 -19.34
CA VAL A 508 -2.23 -12.30 -18.27
C VAL A 508 -3.56 -11.71 -18.74
N GLU A 509 -4.59 -11.74 -17.89
CA GLU A 509 -5.86 -11.10 -18.24
C GLU A 509 -5.74 -9.58 -18.32
N ILE A 510 -6.26 -9.00 -19.40
CA ILE A 510 -6.46 -7.56 -19.53
C ILE A 510 -7.91 -7.27 -19.15
N THR A 511 -8.13 -6.72 -17.96
CA THR A 511 -9.47 -6.36 -17.49
C THR A 511 -9.96 -5.09 -18.21
N PRO A 512 -11.15 -5.12 -18.84
CA PRO A 512 -11.69 -3.97 -19.55
C PRO A 512 -12.12 -2.87 -18.56
N LYS A 513 -11.99 -1.61 -18.99
CA LYS A 513 -12.52 -0.49 -18.21
C LYS A 513 -14.05 -0.58 -18.18
N LYS A 514 -14.62 -0.36 -17.00
CA LYS A 514 -16.09 -0.39 -16.79
C LYS A 514 -16.73 0.99 -16.79
N GLN A 515 -15.95 2.05 -16.60
CA GLN A 515 -16.43 3.43 -16.48
C GLN A 515 -15.51 4.39 -17.21
N TRP A 516 -16.11 5.42 -17.83
CA TRP A 516 -15.40 6.58 -18.32
C TRP A 516 -14.89 7.42 -17.13
N PRO A 517 -13.77 8.16 -17.27
CA PRO A 517 -13.36 9.15 -16.29
C PRO A 517 -14.47 10.18 -16.09
N THR A 518 -14.52 10.76 -14.90
CA THR A 518 -15.46 11.83 -14.57
C THR A 518 -15.01 13.16 -15.16
N GLY A 519 -15.95 14.06 -15.44
CA GLY A 519 -15.63 15.44 -15.84
C GLY A 519 -15.15 15.61 -17.29
N MET A 520 -15.28 14.59 -18.14
CA MET A 520 -14.79 14.61 -19.53
C MET A 520 -15.40 15.71 -20.41
N ALA A 521 -16.62 16.18 -20.09
CA ALA A 521 -17.24 17.31 -20.78
C ALA A 521 -16.36 18.58 -20.74
N ALA A 522 -15.62 18.80 -19.65
CA ALA A 522 -14.69 19.94 -19.53
C ALA A 522 -13.53 19.86 -20.54
N LEU A 523 -13.22 18.65 -21.05
CA LEU A 523 -12.19 18.41 -22.06
C LEU A 523 -12.76 18.30 -23.48
N GLY A 524 -14.06 18.59 -23.66
CA GLY A 524 -14.76 18.48 -24.94
C GLY A 524 -15.03 17.05 -25.38
N VAL A 525 -15.08 16.10 -24.44
CA VAL A 525 -15.35 14.69 -24.73
C VAL A 525 -16.73 14.31 -24.19
N PRO A 526 -17.69 13.91 -25.05
CA PRO A 526 -19.08 13.66 -24.67
C PRO A 526 -19.28 12.24 -24.10
N LEU A 527 -18.40 11.82 -23.19
CA LEU A 527 -18.45 10.49 -22.56
C LEU A 527 -18.56 10.64 -21.04
N SER A 528 -19.44 9.87 -20.40
CA SER A 528 -19.59 9.88 -18.95
C SER A 528 -20.20 8.58 -18.44
N GLY A 529 -20.01 8.28 -17.16
CA GLY A 529 -20.64 7.14 -16.50
C GLY A 529 -20.08 5.78 -16.93
N ARG A 530 -20.93 4.75 -16.85
CA ARG A 530 -20.57 3.37 -17.19
C ARG A 530 -20.35 3.23 -18.71
N ILE A 531 -19.32 2.48 -19.09
CA ILE A 531 -19.13 2.11 -20.50
C ILE A 531 -20.22 1.11 -20.86
N SER A 532 -21.03 1.46 -21.84
CA SER A 532 -22.18 0.67 -22.28
C SER A 532 -21.71 -0.59 -23.03
N ALA A 533 -22.52 -1.65 -23.02
CA ALA A 533 -22.12 -2.95 -23.59
C ALA A 533 -21.86 -2.90 -25.11
N ASP A 534 -22.51 -1.97 -25.81
CA ASP A 534 -22.29 -1.63 -27.21
C ASP A 534 -20.94 -0.95 -27.47
N ARG A 535 -20.20 -0.50 -26.46
CA ARG A 535 -18.85 0.11 -26.60
C ARG A 535 -17.77 -0.57 -25.78
N ALA A 536 -18.16 -1.44 -24.85
CA ALA A 536 -17.23 -2.15 -24.01
C ALA A 536 -16.39 -3.15 -24.82
N ALA A 537 -15.14 -3.30 -24.42
CA ALA A 537 -14.30 -4.42 -24.85
C ALA A 537 -14.59 -5.65 -23.99
N GLU A 538 -14.39 -6.82 -24.57
CA GLU A 538 -14.37 -8.08 -23.84
C GLU A 538 -13.07 -8.20 -23.00
N PRO A 539 -13.03 -9.10 -22.00
CA PRO A 539 -11.80 -9.43 -21.29
C PRO A 539 -10.69 -9.87 -22.24
N GLY A 540 -9.57 -9.14 -22.21
CA GLY A 540 -8.44 -9.35 -23.10
C GLY A 540 -7.37 -10.29 -22.52
N ARG A 541 -6.29 -10.48 -23.28
CA ARG A 541 -5.07 -11.18 -22.81
C ARG A 541 -3.79 -10.46 -23.23
N ALA A 542 -2.77 -10.52 -22.40
CA ALA A 542 -1.40 -10.17 -22.75
C ALA A 542 -0.51 -11.41 -22.66
N LEU A 543 0.60 -11.45 -23.40
CA LEU A 543 1.58 -12.53 -23.24
C LEU A 543 2.15 -12.57 -21.80
N GLY A 544 2.50 -11.41 -21.23
CA GLY A 544 2.93 -11.30 -19.83
C GLY A 544 2.91 -9.87 -19.31
N ARG A 545 3.22 -9.65 -18.03
CA ARG A 545 3.52 -8.32 -17.51
C ARG A 545 5.00 -8.00 -17.68
N LEU A 546 5.34 -6.73 -17.87
CA LEU A 546 6.74 -6.28 -17.89
C LEU A 546 7.44 -6.49 -16.54
N THR A 547 6.67 -6.48 -15.46
CA THR A 547 7.12 -6.75 -14.10
C THR A 547 7.16 -8.24 -13.76
N ASP A 548 6.61 -9.10 -14.62
CA ASP A 548 6.63 -10.53 -14.37
C ASP A 548 8.05 -11.06 -14.47
N ILE A 549 8.33 -11.98 -13.57
CA ILE A 549 9.58 -12.72 -13.52
C ILE A 549 9.79 -13.58 -14.78
N GLY A 550 8.72 -14.11 -15.38
CA GLY A 550 8.78 -15.02 -16.52
C GLY A 550 9.02 -14.30 -17.84
N TRP A 551 7.93 -13.94 -18.52
CA TRP A 551 8.00 -13.23 -19.81
C TRP A 551 8.50 -11.79 -19.69
N GLY A 552 8.44 -11.16 -18.51
CA GLY A 552 8.77 -9.74 -18.34
C GLY A 552 10.20 -9.37 -18.72
N ASN A 553 11.21 -10.21 -18.44
CA ASN A 553 12.60 -9.93 -18.85
C ASN A 553 12.73 -9.86 -20.38
N ARG A 554 12.21 -10.86 -21.08
CA ARG A 554 12.24 -10.93 -22.55
C ARG A 554 11.44 -9.80 -23.18
N LEU A 555 10.26 -9.51 -22.63
CA LEU A 555 9.45 -8.38 -23.07
C LEU A 555 10.20 -7.06 -22.87
N ARG A 556 10.87 -6.86 -21.73
CA ARG A 556 11.70 -5.67 -21.49
C ARG A 556 12.85 -5.54 -22.50
N GLU A 557 13.49 -6.64 -22.90
CA GLU A 557 14.50 -6.63 -23.98
C GLU A 557 13.89 -6.18 -25.32
N VAL A 558 12.72 -6.72 -25.70
CA VAL A 558 11.99 -6.29 -26.90
C VAL A 558 11.66 -4.79 -26.85
N PHE A 559 11.23 -4.28 -25.70
CA PHE A 559 10.89 -2.86 -25.53
C PHE A 559 12.09 -1.93 -25.27
N ALA A 560 13.27 -2.48 -24.97
CA ALA A 560 14.52 -1.72 -24.86
C ALA A 560 15.24 -1.60 -26.22
N GLY A 561 15.06 -2.58 -27.10
CA GLY A 561 15.61 -2.58 -28.45
C GLY A 561 14.91 -1.60 -29.41
N PRO A 562 15.44 -1.40 -30.63
CA PRO A 562 14.82 -0.57 -31.67
C PRO A 562 13.47 -1.12 -32.14
N ASP A 563 12.75 -0.35 -32.97
CA ASP A 563 11.51 -0.83 -33.62
C ASP A 563 11.84 -1.86 -34.71
N GLU A 564 11.61 -3.13 -34.38
CA GLU A 564 11.86 -4.29 -35.23
C GLU A 564 10.64 -5.20 -35.27
N VAL A 565 10.69 -6.20 -36.15
CA VAL A 565 9.63 -7.22 -36.23
C VAL A 565 9.56 -8.04 -34.95
N VAL A 566 8.36 -8.50 -34.58
CA VAL A 566 8.20 -9.30 -33.36
C VAL A 566 9.02 -10.59 -33.43
N PRO A 567 9.86 -10.90 -32.42
CA PRO A 567 10.65 -12.12 -32.41
C PRO A 567 9.80 -13.39 -32.50
N GLU A 568 10.31 -14.41 -33.19
CA GLU A 568 9.56 -15.66 -33.41
C GLU A 568 9.17 -16.38 -32.11
N GLU A 569 10.07 -16.43 -31.13
CA GLU A 569 9.78 -17.02 -29.82
C GLU A 569 8.62 -16.32 -29.12
N VAL A 570 8.53 -14.99 -29.23
CA VAL A 570 7.46 -14.17 -28.65
C VAL A 570 6.13 -14.45 -29.35
N VAL A 571 6.13 -14.60 -30.67
CA VAL A 571 4.92 -14.97 -31.44
C VAL A 571 4.44 -16.36 -31.06
N ASN A 572 5.33 -17.34 -30.97
CA ASN A 572 4.97 -18.71 -30.59
C ASN A 572 4.31 -18.77 -29.22
N ALA A 573 4.80 -17.98 -28.26
CA ALA A 573 4.18 -17.88 -26.96
C ALA A 573 2.83 -17.15 -26.98
N CYS A 574 2.68 -16.10 -27.79
CA CYS A 574 1.39 -15.46 -28.01
C CYS A 574 0.37 -16.46 -28.56
N VAL A 575 0.76 -17.31 -29.51
CA VAL A 575 -0.10 -18.36 -30.06
C VAL A 575 -0.55 -19.34 -28.98
N GLN A 576 0.31 -19.68 -28.02
CA GLN A 576 -0.08 -20.51 -26.86
C GLN A 576 -1.14 -19.82 -25.98
N VAL A 577 -1.05 -18.50 -25.77
CA VAL A 577 -2.10 -17.74 -25.06
C VAL A 577 -3.42 -17.82 -25.81
N LEU A 578 -3.40 -17.53 -27.10
CA LEU A 578 -4.59 -17.55 -27.95
C LEU A 578 -5.20 -18.97 -27.96
N ALA A 579 -4.39 -20.01 -28.07
CA ALA A 579 -4.88 -21.40 -28.06
C ALA A 579 -5.56 -21.80 -26.74
N THR A 580 -5.15 -21.21 -25.61
CA THR A 580 -5.66 -21.54 -24.27
C THR A 580 -6.64 -20.52 -23.69
N TRP A 581 -6.97 -19.45 -24.43
CA TRP A 581 -7.83 -18.35 -23.95
C TRP A 581 -9.22 -18.85 -23.54
N GLY A 582 -9.77 -19.86 -24.22
CA GLY A 582 -11.10 -20.39 -23.92
C GLY A 582 -12.24 -19.43 -24.32
N TRP A 583 -12.07 -18.75 -25.45
CA TRP A 583 -13.06 -17.86 -26.06
C TRP A 583 -14.42 -18.55 -26.26
N SER A 584 -15.51 -17.79 -26.02
CA SER A 584 -16.89 -18.19 -26.33
C SER A 584 -17.11 -18.36 -27.84
N GLU A 585 -16.59 -17.42 -28.62
CA GLU A 585 -16.59 -17.44 -30.09
C GLU A 585 -15.18 -17.09 -30.58
N ARG A 586 -14.70 -17.82 -31.58
CA ARG A 586 -13.37 -17.59 -32.16
C ARG A 586 -13.36 -16.23 -32.90
N PRO A 587 -12.29 -15.41 -32.79
CA PRO A 587 -12.20 -14.18 -33.56
C PRO A 587 -12.32 -14.44 -35.06
N SER A 588 -13.03 -13.57 -35.78
CA SER A 588 -13.22 -13.64 -37.23
C SER A 588 -12.28 -12.74 -38.03
N GLY A 589 -11.46 -11.93 -37.36
CA GLY A 589 -10.46 -11.08 -38.01
C GLY A 589 -9.55 -10.35 -37.01
N VAL A 590 -8.45 -9.82 -37.51
CA VAL A 590 -7.42 -9.11 -36.72
C VAL A 590 -7.40 -7.64 -37.11
N VAL A 591 -7.42 -6.76 -36.11
CA VAL A 591 -7.17 -5.32 -36.25
C VAL A 591 -5.99 -4.95 -35.36
N THR A 592 -5.07 -4.14 -35.84
CA THR A 592 -3.97 -3.60 -35.04
C THR A 592 -4.25 -2.16 -34.60
N VAL A 593 -3.64 -1.73 -33.49
CA VAL A 593 -3.56 -0.31 -33.12
C VAL A 593 -2.35 0.30 -33.79
N GLY A 594 -2.52 1.44 -34.46
CA GLY A 594 -1.43 2.19 -35.05
C GLY A 594 -0.47 2.72 -33.98
N SER A 595 0.78 2.25 -33.99
CA SER A 595 1.82 2.72 -33.08
C SER A 595 2.73 3.72 -33.79
N THR A 596 2.90 4.89 -33.18
CA THR A 596 3.83 5.92 -33.67
C THR A 596 5.25 5.71 -33.18
N THR A 597 5.44 4.93 -32.12
CA THR A 597 6.74 4.61 -31.54
C THR A 597 7.30 3.28 -32.02
N ARG A 598 6.43 2.31 -32.31
CA ARG A 598 6.80 0.95 -32.74
C ARG A 598 5.92 0.42 -33.88
N PRO A 599 5.84 1.13 -35.01
CA PRO A 599 4.97 0.73 -36.12
C PRO A 599 5.32 -0.66 -36.67
N ARG A 600 6.60 -1.03 -36.77
CA ARG A 600 7.02 -2.31 -37.34
C ARG A 600 6.74 -3.48 -36.40
N LEU A 601 6.92 -3.29 -35.10
CA LEU A 601 6.61 -4.32 -34.11
C LEU A 601 5.12 -4.68 -34.14
N VAL A 602 4.24 -3.67 -34.09
CA VAL A 602 2.79 -3.90 -34.02
C VAL A 602 2.24 -4.46 -35.33
N SER A 603 2.67 -3.94 -36.48
CA SER A 603 2.20 -4.45 -37.78
C SER A 603 2.60 -5.91 -37.99
N SER A 604 3.88 -6.23 -37.79
CA SER A 604 4.38 -7.61 -37.93
C SER A 604 3.75 -8.56 -36.93
N PHE A 605 3.41 -8.09 -35.73
CA PHE A 605 2.69 -8.89 -34.74
C PHE A 605 1.27 -9.22 -35.20
N GLY A 606 0.52 -8.22 -35.66
CA GLY A 606 -0.82 -8.43 -36.21
C GLY A 606 -0.83 -9.38 -37.41
N GLU A 607 0.03 -9.14 -38.39
CA GLU A 607 0.14 -9.94 -39.61
C GLU A 607 0.51 -11.41 -39.32
N ARG A 608 1.46 -11.65 -38.40
CA ARG A 608 1.87 -13.00 -38.03
C ARG A 608 0.77 -13.75 -37.28
N ILE A 609 0.08 -13.10 -36.35
CA ILE A 609 -1.07 -13.71 -35.66
C ILE A 609 -2.21 -14.00 -36.63
N ALA A 610 -2.51 -13.07 -37.55
CA ALA A 610 -3.50 -13.29 -38.60
C ALA A 610 -3.14 -14.49 -39.49
N THR A 611 -1.89 -14.58 -39.92
CA THR A 611 -1.39 -15.67 -40.78
C THR A 611 -1.45 -17.02 -40.07
N ILE A 612 -0.89 -17.14 -38.86
CA ILE A 612 -0.88 -18.40 -38.09
C ILE A 612 -2.31 -18.81 -37.72
N GLY A 613 -3.13 -17.85 -37.31
CA GLY A 613 -4.54 -18.04 -36.98
C GLY A 613 -5.43 -18.29 -38.19
N ARG A 614 -4.94 -18.11 -39.43
CA ARG A 614 -5.77 -18.12 -40.65
C ARG A 614 -6.97 -17.17 -40.53
N LEU A 615 -6.72 -15.99 -39.97
CA LEU A 615 -7.70 -14.91 -39.81
C LEU A 615 -7.41 -13.81 -40.85
N PRO A 616 -8.44 -13.17 -41.43
CA PRO A 616 -8.22 -12.01 -42.27
C PRO A 616 -7.65 -10.86 -41.43
N TRP A 617 -6.67 -10.16 -42.00
CA TRP A 617 -6.22 -8.88 -41.47
C TRP A 617 -7.17 -7.79 -41.95
N LEU A 618 -7.92 -7.19 -41.02
CA LEU A 618 -8.96 -6.20 -41.30
C LEU A 618 -8.41 -4.77 -41.38
N GLY A 619 -7.17 -4.56 -40.96
CA GLY A 619 -6.45 -3.28 -41.05
C GLY A 619 -5.98 -2.75 -39.70
N THR A 620 -5.81 -1.43 -39.62
CA THR A 620 -5.17 -0.74 -38.48
C THR A 620 -6.02 0.46 -38.04
N VAL A 621 -6.28 0.58 -36.73
CA VAL A 621 -6.82 1.82 -36.13
C VAL A 621 -5.73 2.89 -36.18
N GLU A 622 -5.99 4.00 -36.85
CA GLU A 622 -4.99 5.08 -36.96
C GLU A 622 -4.80 5.80 -35.62
N SER A 623 -3.54 6.11 -35.30
CA SER A 623 -3.18 7.02 -34.22
C SER A 623 -2.32 8.15 -34.77
N ARG A 624 -2.80 9.39 -34.63
CA ARG A 624 -2.11 10.57 -35.17
C ARG A 624 -0.83 10.96 -34.42
N SER A 625 -0.63 10.47 -33.20
CA SER A 625 0.58 10.72 -32.39
C SER A 625 0.70 9.66 -31.29
N SER A 626 1.68 9.77 -30.39
CA SER A 626 1.70 8.95 -29.16
C SER A 626 0.89 9.64 -28.07
N ALA A 627 0.10 8.86 -27.32
CA ALA A 627 -0.63 9.41 -26.19
C ALA A 627 0.37 9.93 -25.13
N PRO A 628 0.18 11.14 -24.59
CA PRO A 628 1.06 11.64 -23.55
C PRO A 628 0.97 10.75 -22.31
N GLN A 629 2.05 10.72 -21.54
CA GLN A 629 2.02 10.16 -20.19
C GLN A 629 1.22 11.08 -19.28
N ALA A 630 -0.10 10.97 -19.37
CA ALA A 630 -1.02 11.77 -18.61
C ALA A 630 -1.95 10.91 -17.74
N ASN A 631 -2.69 11.56 -16.84
CA ASN A 631 -3.76 10.93 -16.08
C ASN A 631 -4.89 10.36 -16.96
N SER A 632 -5.83 9.64 -16.35
CA SER A 632 -6.89 8.94 -17.08
C SER A 632 -7.77 9.87 -17.92
N ALA A 633 -8.15 11.04 -17.39
CA ALA A 633 -9.04 11.97 -18.08
C ALA A 633 -8.35 12.64 -19.28
N GLN A 634 -7.14 13.16 -19.08
CA GLN A 634 -6.36 13.79 -20.15
C GLN A 634 -5.97 12.78 -21.23
N ARG A 635 -5.56 11.56 -20.84
CA ARG A 635 -5.23 10.49 -21.78
C ARG A 635 -6.45 10.06 -22.60
N LEU A 636 -7.62 9.91 -21.98
CA LEU A 636 -8.86 9.62 -22.71
C LEU A 636 -9.20 10.74 -23.69
N SER A 637 -9.14 12.01 -23.26
CA SER A 637 -9.45 13.15 -24.12
C SER A 637 -8.55 13.19 -25.35
N TRP A 638 -7.26 12.94 -25.14
CA TRP A 638 -6.29 12.87 -26.22
C TRP A 638 -6.61 11.70 -27.17
N LEU A 639 -6.78 10.48 -26.64
CA LEU A 639 -7.06 9.27 -27.44
C LEU A 639 -8.37 9.40 -28.22
N TRP A 640 -9.39 10.01 -27.62
CA TRP A 640 -10.68 10.23 -28.27
C TRP A 640 -10.56 11.12 -29.52
N LYS A 641 -9.64 12.10 -29.49
CA LYS A 641 -9.37 13.05 -30.58
C LYS A 641 -8.38 12.52 -31.62
N SER A 642 -7.51 11.59 -31.23
CA SER A 642 -6.39 11.13 -32.07
C SER A 642 -6.58 9.74 -32.69
N LEU A 643 -7.39 8.87 -32.08
CA LEU A 643 -7.70 7.55 -32.61
C LEU A 643 -8.89 7.62 -33.57
N ALA A 644 -8.69 7.07 -34.77
CA ALA A 644 -9.71 6.96 -35.80
C ALA A 644 -9.68 5.56 -36.43
N VAL A 645 -10.85 5.06 -36.80
CA VAL A 645 -10.97 3.85 -37.63
C VAL A 645 -11.18 4.35 -39.06
N PRO A 646 -10.22 4.12 -39.99
CA PRO A 646 -10.41 4.45 -41.40
C PRO A 646 -11.64 3.76 -41.98
N GLU A 647 -12.27 4.36 -42.99
CA GLU A 647 -13.51 3.81 -43.57
C GLU A 647 -13.27 2.44 -44.20
N GLU A 648 -12.10 2.20 -44.78
CA GLU A 648 -11.71 0.90 -45.33
C GLU A 648 -11.68 -0.18 -44.24
N VAL A 649 -11.15 0.16 -43.05
CA VAL A 649 -11.13 -0.74 -41.89
C VAL A 649 -12.52 -0.95 -41.33
N ALA A 650 -13.34 0.12 -41.27
CA ALA A 650 -14.72 0.03 -40.81
C ALA A 650 -15.55 -0.92 -41.69
N GLU A 651 -15.38 -0.88 -43.00
CA GLU A 651 -16.08 -1.79 -43.92
C GLU A 651 -15.66 -3.25 -43.72
N GLN A 652 -14.35 -3.51 -43.56
CA GLN A 652 -13.86 -4.86 -43.25
C GLN A 652 -14.41 -5.36 -41.90
N VAL A 653 -14.45 -4.49 -40.89
CA VAL A 653 -15.00 -4.80 -39.57
C VAL A 653 -16.50 -5.11 -39.63
N ARG A 654 -17.29 -4.37 -40.42
CA ARG A 654 -18.73 -4.66 -40.62
C ARG A 654 -18.97 -6.01 -41.29
N SER A 655 -18.05 -6.44 -42.17
CA SER A 655 -18.13 -7.73 -42.85
C SER A 655 -17.74 -8.93 -41.96
N ALA A 656 -17.14 -8.67 -40.80
CA ALA A 656 -16.70 -9.71 -39.88
C ALA A 656 -17.91 -10.41 -39.23
N THR A 657 -17.94 -11.73 -39.27
CA THR A 657 -19.08 -12.54 -38.78
C THR A 657 -19.07 -12.81 -37.28
N GLY A 658 -17.95 -12.52 -36.60
CA GLY A 658 -17.74 -12.78 -35.18
C GLY A 658 -16.90 -11.69 -34.49
N PRO A 659 -16.29 -12.00 -33.34
CA PRO A 659 -15.45 -11.06 -32.59
C PRO A 659 -14.21 -10.62 -33.39
N VAL A 660 -13.76 -9.38 -33.16
CA VAL A 660 -12.52 -8.87 -33.72
C VAL A 660 -11.41 -8.94 -32.68
N LEU A 661 -10.25 -9.51 -33.05
CA LEU A 661 -9.06 -9.50 -32.21
C LEU A 661 -8.31 -8.18 -32.40
N LEU A 662 -8.29 -7.33 -31.37
CA LEU A 662 -7.62 -6.04 -31.37
C LEU A 662 -6.21 -6.19 -30.79
N ILE A 663 -5.19 -5.95 -31.60
CA ILE A 663 -3.77 -6.17 -31.26
C ILE A 663 -3.04 -4.86 -31.02
N ASP A 664 -2.26 -4.78 -29.95
CA ASP A 664 -1.30 -3.70 -29.67
C ASP A 664 0.01 -4.28 -29.12
N ASP A 665 1.08 -3.49 -29.06
CA ASP A 665 2.33 -3.94 -28.43
C ASP A 665 2.22 -3.99 -26.91
N ARG A 666 1.71 -2.93 -26.28
CA ARG A 666 1.72 -2.75 -24.84
C ARG A 666 0.46 -2.10 -24.30
N VAL A 667 -0.15 -2.76 -23.33
CA VAL A 667 -1.20 -2.17 -22.49
C VAL A 667 -0.59 -1.54 -21.25
N ASP A 668 -0.76 -0.23 -21.10
CA ASP A 668 -0.38 0.48 -19.87
C ASP A 668 -1.62 0.73 -19.00
N THR A 669 -2.25 1.89 -19.14
CA THR A 669 -3.46 2.22 -18.37
C THR A 669 -4.73 1.50 -18.84
N GLY A 670 -4.70 0.82 -19.98
CA GLY A 670 -5.86 0.21 -20.66
C GLY A 670 -6.69 1.15 -21.53
N TRP A 671 -6.40 2.47 -21.52
CA TRP A 671 -7.23 3.45 -22.25
C TRP A 671 -7.12 3.33 -23.77
N THR A 672 -5.94 3.02 -24.33
CA THR A 672 -5.78 2.82 -25.78
C THR A 672 -6.70 1.70 -26.27
N MET A 673 -6.62 0.53 -25.64
CA MET A 673 -7.50 -0.61 -25.94
C MET A 673 -8.98 -0.28 -25.76
N THR A 674 -9.33 0.45 -24.69
CA THR A 674 -10.73 0.82 -24.41
C THR A 674 -11.29 1.74 -25.49
N VAL A 675 -10.55 2.76 -25.90
CA VAL A 675 -10.99 3.72 -26.93
C VAL A 675 -11.00 3.08 -28.30
N ALA A 676 -9.96 2.33 -28.67
CA ALA A 676 -9.90 1.61 -29.94
C ALA A 676 -11.05 0.59 -30.05
N ALA A 677 -11.33 -0.16 -28.99
CA ALA A 677 -12.48 -1.07 -28.95
C ALA A 677 -13.81 -0.31 -29.11
N ALA A 678 -14.01 0.79 -28.38
CA ALA A 678 -15.22 1.59 -28.52
C ALA A 678 -15.41 2.13 -29.95
N ARG A 679 -14.33 2.57 -30.61
CA ARG A 679 -14.37 3.01 -32.02
C ARG A 679 -14.67 1.88 -32.99
N LEU A 680 -14.11 0.69 -32.77
CA LEU A 680 -14.41 -0.49 -33.59
C LEU A 680 -15.86 -0.98 -33.41
N ARG A 681 -16.38 -0.88 -32.18
CA ARG A 681 -17.78 -1.18 -31.90
C ARG A 681 -18.72 -0.16 -32.55
N ASP A 682 -18.41 1.14 -32.46
CA ASP A 682 -19.11 2.21 -33.19
C ASP A 682 -19.07 1.97 -34.72
N ALA A 683 -17.98 1.38 -35.23
CA ALA A 683 -17.80 1.01 -36.65
C ALA A 683 -18.52 -0.28 -37.06
N GLY A 684 -19.11 -1.03 -36.12
CA GLY A 684 -19.92 -2.22 -36.39
C GLY A 684 -19.35 -3.56 -35.91
N ALA A 685 -18.23 -3.58 -35.17
CA ALA A 685 -17.70 -4.82 -34.60
C ALA A 685 -18.70 -5.46 -33.63
N LYS A 686 -18.96 -6.78 -33.75
CA LYS A 686 -19.87 -7.51 -32.85
C LYS A 686 -19.35 -7.62 -31.42
N GLU A 687 -18.06 -7.88 -31.26
CA GLU A 687 -17.31 -7.96 -30.01
C GLU A 687 -15.86 -7.58 -30.32
N VAL A 688 -15.12 -7.07 -29.33
CA VAL A 688 -13.70 -6.74 -29.48
C VAL A 688 -12.92 -7.39 -28.37
N LEU A 689 -11.94 -8.22 -28.74
CA LEU A 689 -11.07 -8.99 -27.84
C LEU A 689 -9.67 -8.34 -27.83
N PRO A 690 -9.29 -7.59 -26.78
CA PRO A 690 -7.96 -6.97 -26.71
C PRO A 690 -6.85 -8.01 -26.51
N PHE A 691 -5.78 -7.91 -27.29
CA PHE A 691 -4.60 -8.75 -27.19
C PHE A 691 -3.32 -7.93 -27.28
N ALA A 692 -2.32 -8.21 -26.42
CA ALA A 692 -1.06 -7.47 -26.45
C ALA A 692 0.17 -8.32 -26.11
N LEU A 693 1.36 -7.83 -26.44
CA LEU A 693 2.61 -8.48 -26.00
C LEU A 693 2.83 -8.29 -24.50
N ALA A 694 2.55 -7.11 -23.97
CA ALA A 694 2.78 -6.84 -22.56
C ALA A 694 1.71 -5.98 -21.89
N THR A 695 1.55 -6.17 -20.59
CA THR A 695 0.94 -5.18 -19.68
C THR A 695 2.00 -4.57 -18.76
N THR A 696 1.87 -3.30 -18.37
CA THR A 696 2.78 -2.67 -17.40
C THR A 696 2.51 -3.12 -15.95
N THR A 697 1.30 -3.58 -15.64
CA THR A 697 0.84 -3.97 -14.29
C THR A 697 0.02 -5.24 -14.24
#